data_AF-A0A2L2N3V8-F1
#
_entry.id   AF-A0A2L2N3V8-F1
#
_cell.length_a   1.000
_cell.length_b   1.000
_cell.length_c   1.000
_cell.angle_alpha   90.00
_cell.angle_beta   90.00
_cell.angle_gamma   90.00
#
_symmetry.space_group_name_H-M   'P 1'
#
loop_
_entity.id
_entity.type
_entity.pdbx_description
1 polymer ?
#
loop_
_entity_poly.entity_id
_entity_poly.type
_entity_poly.pdbx_seq_one_letter_code
_entity_poly.pdbx_strand_id
1 'polypeptide(L)'
;MNKNIINFLSIAGIVVAPVAVGIVYLQSNSATGIVQAQEAITKTNFPLNKPQVISFDTQVGFDRLTQRQQEDQLRDWLLLTIASGKGISIQNINKSTYDLPTVRYDYVSPVANFEYGKTRSLYLGEGRVIALVMKNSSEAERKDDLAHIADKHRKDQGKQPKTIEVYEYEITPDKQSGILTRLPELDANKLFSSEYGYYETTIQSLEGLNNFLNQVNDISFAEVNDSSLRVGGRKLFSRQFQGIRAEDIAALWQSDNNNSQGSGFSLDPGFDYISLGKVLDKSKSLLQALKLDGNPVITNQDIQNAKAGLSNKKIVPYRELIDKLKKLSESNKTGKAFIEGDIPEDLKRELEPLKLKQKQEFNTQIRSYDNQLRQEFKEKVESWRQSGLSEAEIQQTIHAEITQTDRKFQEFQKQIIERQKNELRQIINKKITAKLTEIENFLDSPEKLGYQAARYDGDLQGTEVGMVLFYTDLLAKLWALNYLDNTPTSVIPDFNPLTKVKVSSIYKKELEKLSYTRLWFGPQDKGFQVANEGTNLLFARNATRIYAASSDPLKPGKETTAAANTNAFLSWWSDHYEEVARYEPQYERLNQIMKWSLVINWLNQSNHGSILGFLQNVPANPDKWWFSDWVKTQGTKLRFQNWKKIGFYPRGYKGIKTEAMPILASESYQRFGQTRLIQGGVSLPNQKTFQKRVSLPDSGKLNGVSLPQNIDYDSLRLQNGQLTFRNFEGTNFKVEDINPNVSKTIAQAKTEARFRSPDVELTNQTFTRTVAQDTNGIAFQTTVNNTPFGDLKINKTGNGFKVGFNSRDIDTAYDIALRLSKEKGDMLTQLKQMDEVEVVMLSSSQPDEFIVKLSNSDDWVSIAGGGGNGEVPPNTQMLLGFPDENSRNLRLAWIDDPKARQEQSSGKFREAFRRDNSVLKEAIYRPDPDGILLNPVQFIQKAQTAKAGQIKAIDEFLIHGKDKKAVRLINDSINYFGADPDLVLRQVIVEIRRSRMVVSEVTPKGVNIAQGREKLLDAFQQMLVNKRAKFRRYENNTEFIYVQDSPELNNFDPSQPIEQSIPFSSGVRVYKLEAGKIGDVKISQSGFGDVTASSYPTTNIPGGTGGTGGTGGTGGTGGTGGTGGTGGTGGTGGTGGTGGWRNPVNPQNLLYISNNPACTEEDKDDKQGTKDNKQNNNCLEEKPVYLVIKSDNS
;
A
#
# COMPACT_ATOMS: atom_id res chain seq x y z
N MET A 1 68.28 -63.33 -35.20
CA MET A 1 69.10 -62.11 -35.03
C MET A 1 68.29 -60.91 -35.51
N ASN A 2 68.13 -59.93 -34.61
CA ASN A 2 67.66 -58.55 -34.82
C ASN A 2 66.36 -58.25 -35.60
N LYS A 3 65.26 -58.12 -34.84
CA LYS A 3 64.21 -57.11 -35.07
C LYS A 3 63.68 -56.64 -33.71
N ASN A 4 64.32 -55.63 -33.14
CA ASN A 4 63.86 -54.82 -32.03
C ASN A 4 64.49 -53.43 -32.21
N ILE A 5 63.83 -52.37 -31.74
CA ILE A 5 64.18 -50.94 -31.84
C ILE A 5 63.50 -50.18 -33.01
N ILE A 6 62.18 -50.34 -33.19
CA ILE A 6 61.30 -49.24 -33.63
C ILE A 6 59.92 -49.52 -33.03
N ASN A 7 59.67 -49.11 -31.77
CA ASN A 7 58.30 -48.94 -31.26
C ASN A 7 58.16 -48.26 -29.87
N PHE A 8 59.19 -47.64 -29.31
CA PHE A 8 59.07 -47.04 -27.96
C PHE A 8 59.07 -45.50 -27.91
N LEU A 9 59.40 -44.80 -29.01
CA LEU A 9 59.46 -43.32 -29.03
C LEU A 9 58.23 -42.63 -29.63
N SER A 10 57.27 -43.37 -30.19
CA SER A 10 56.04 -42.78 -30.77
C SER A 10 54.85 -42.79 -29.80
N ILE A 11 54.91 -43.57 -28.72
CA ILE A 11 53.81 -43.71 -27.74
C ILE A 11 53.99 -42.78 -26.53
N ALA A 12 55.23 -42.37 -26.19
CA ALA A 12 55.47 -41.39 -25.12
C ALA A 12 55.09 -39.94 -25.51
N GLY A 13 55.06 -39.60 -26.81
CA GLY A 13 54.67 -38.27 -27.29
C GLY A 13 53.16 -38.03 -27.37
N ILE A 14 52.35 -39.11 -27.43
CA ILE A 14 50.89 -39.01 -27.64
C ILE A 14 50.11 -39.05 -26.32
N VAL A 15 50.73 -39.47 -25.20
CA VAL A 15 50.08 -39.47 -23.87
C VAL A 15 50.48 -38.25 -23.04
N VAL A 16 51.62 -37.62 -23.29
CA VAL A 16 52.07 -36.46 -22.49
C VAL A 16 51.49 -35.13 -23.00
N ALA A 17 51.18 -35.00 -24.29
CA ALA A 17 50.58 -33.77 -24.83
C ALA A 17 49.12 -33.52 -24.39
N PRO A 18 48.21 -34.52 -24.33
CA PRO A 18 46.85 -34.32 -23.82
C PRO A 18 46.80 -34.13 -22.32
N VAL A 19 47.77 -34.69 -21.56
CA VAL A 19 47.85 -34.53 -20.10
C VAL A 19 48.47 -33.18 -19.73
N ALA A 20 49.47 -32.69 -20.46
CA ALA A 20 50.02 -31.35 -20.23
C ALA A 20 49.07 -30.24 -20.70
N VAL A 21 48.37 -30.41 -21.84
CA VAL A 21 47.31 -29.47 -22.26
C VAL A 21 46.08 -29.61 -21.37
N GLY A 22 45.75 -30.81 -20.88
CA GLY A 22 44.68 -31.03 -19.91
C GLY A 22 44.97 -30.40 -18.54
N ILE A 23 46.21 -30.49 -18.04
CA ILE A 23 46.62 -29.86 -16.77
C ILE A 23 46.76 -28.35 -16.92
N VAL A 24 47.26 -27.83 -18.05
CA VAL A 24 47.31 -26.38 -18.31
C VAL A 24 45.91 -25.82 -18.52
N TYR A 25 44.99 -26.55 -19.17
CA TYR A 25 43.58 -26.13 -19.34
C TYR A 25 42.75 -26.25 -18.05
N LEU A 26 43.08 -27.21 -17.17
CA LEU A 26 42.48 -27.31 -15.83
C LEU A 26 43.07 -26.28 -14.84
N GLN A 27 44.35 -25.92 -14.99
CA GLN A 27 44.98 -24.86 -14.18
C GLN A 27 44.65 -23.45 -14.70
N SER A 28 44.34 -23.26 -15.98
CA SER A 28 43.88 -21.97 -16.54
C SER A 28 42.38 -21.73 -16.38
N ASN A 29 41.57 -22.76 -16.11
CA ASN A 29 40.14 -22.65 -15.77
C ASN A 29 39.84 -22.81 -14.27
N SER A 30 40.87 -22.90 -13.43
CA SER A 30 40.70 -22.72 -12.00
C SER A 30 40.38 -21.24 -11.73
N ALA A 31 39.14 -20.97 -11.34
CA ALA A 31 38.50 -19.65 -11.22
C ALA A 31 39.08 -18.72 -10.13
N THR A 32 40.39 -18.71 -9.90
CA THR A 32 41.05 -17.79 -8.96
C THR A 32 41.24 -16.38 -9.55
N GLY A 33 41.08 -16.20 -10.87
CA GLY A 33 41.21 -14.89 -11.53
C GLY A 33 40.02 -13.93 -11.34
N ILE A 34 38.81 -14.44 -11.06
CA ILE A 34 37.59 -13.60 -10.98
C ILE A 34 37.51 -12.86 -9.63
N VAL A 35 37.91 -13.51 -8.52
CA VAL A 35 37.83 -12.93 -7.17
C VAL A 35 38.76 -11.72 -7.01
N GLN A 36 39.96 -11.78 -7.60
CA GLN A 36 40.94 -10.70 -7.51
C GLN A 36 40.49 -9.46 -8.28
N ALA A 37 39.77 -9.63 -9.41
CA ALA A 37 39.16 -8.55 -10.16
C ALA A 37 37.97 -7.91 -9.40
N GLN A 38 37.12 -8.73 -8.76
CA GLN A 38 35.96 -8.24 -8.01
C GLN A 38 36.36 -7.40 -6.79
N GLU A 39 37.36 -7.85 -6.01
CA GLU A 39 37.83 -7.09 -4.85
C GLU A 39 38.58 -5.83 -5.26
N ALA A 40 39.31 -5.85 -6.39
CA ALA A 40 39.90 -4.63 -6.95
C ALA A 40 38.84 -3.59 -7.32
N ILE A 41 37.79 -4.00 -8.04
CA ILE A 41 36.65 -3.13 -8.40
C ILE A 41 35.95 -2.60 -7.13
N THR A 42 35.72 -3.47 -6.14
CA THR A 42 35.10 -3.07 -4.87
C THR A 42 35.97 -2.05 -4.13
N LYS A 43 37.29 -2.28 -4.02
CA LYS A 43 38.21 -1.34 -3.35
C LYS A 43 38.29 0.01 -4.05
N THR A 44 38.19 0.02 -5.38
CA THR A 44 38.15 1.26 -6.18
C THR A 44 36.84 2.01 -5.95
N ASN A 45 35.69 1.33 -6.04
CA ASN A 45 34.39 1.99 -5.99
C ASN A 45 33.90 2.25 -4.55
N PHE A 46 34.32 1.44 -3.58
CA PHE A 46 33.98 1.54 -2.17
C PHE A 46 35.22 1.32 -1.29
N PRO A 47 36.14 2.29 -1.28
CA PRO A 47 37.32 2.21 -0.42
C PRO A 47 36.93 2.15 1.06
N LEU A 48 37.66 1.34 1.84
CA LEU A 48 37.38 1.15 3.26
C LEU A 48 37.41 2.48 4.02
N ASN A 49 36.38 2.69 4.84
CA ASN A 49 36.17 3.87 5.68
C ASN A 49 36.18 5.20 4.93
N LYS A 50 35.94 5.19 3.62
CA LYS A 50 35.81 6.40 2.80
C LYS A 50 34.35 6.56 2.35
N PRO A 51 33.71 7.70 2.65
CA PRO A 51 32.36 7.96 2.20
C PRO A 51 32.32 8.07 0.67
N GLN A 52 31.27 7.52 0.07
CA GLN A 52 30.93 7.64 -1.35
C GLN A 52 29.59 8.35 -1.46
N VAL A 53 29.52 9.36 -2.33
CA VAL A 53 28.29 10.15 -2.52
C VAL A 53 27.41 9.46 -3.54
N ILE A 54 26.13 9.29 -3.20
CA ILE A 54 25.11 8.75 -4.08
C ILE A 54 24.11 9.86 -4.38
N SER A 55 24.12 10.39 -5.60
CA SER A 55 23.13 11.37 -6.04
C SER A 55 21.87 10.65 -6.51
N PHE A 56 20.71 11.08 -6.03
CA PHE A 56 19.42 10.53 -6.43
C PHE A 56 18.77 11.43 -7.49
N ASP A 57 18.34 10.83 -8.60
CA ASP A 57 17.55 11.47 -9.64
C ASP A 57 16.10 10.97 -9.49
N THR A 58 15.37 11.66 -8.62
CA THR A 58 13.98 11.33 -8.28
C THR A 58 13.02 11.96 -9.28
N GLN A 59 12.01 11.21 -9.73
CA GLN A 59 10.95 11.71 -10.60
C GLN A 59 9.61 11.81 -9.87
N VAL A 60 8.57 12.31 -10.54
CA VAL A 60 7.22 12.51 -9.97
C VAL A 60 6.68 11.24 -9.30
N GLY A 61 7.02 10.06 -9.83
CA GLY A 61 6.68 8.77 -9.24
C GLY A 61 7.22 8.58 -7.80
N PHE A 62 8.37 9.14 -7.47
CA PHE A 62 8.95 9.11 -6.13
C PHE A 62 8.26 10.10 -5.18
N ASP A 63 7.88 11.28 -5.67
CA ASP A 63 7.26 12.34 -4.86
C ASP A 63 5.87 11.95 -4.35
N ARG A 64 5.22 10.97 -4.97
CA ARG A 64 3.91 10.44 -4.53
C ARG A 64 4.00 9.45 -3.36
N LEU A 65 5.18 8.87 -3.15
CA LEU A 65 5.40 7.93 -2.06
C LEU A 65 5.30 8.70 -0.73
N THR A 66 4.78 8.06 0.30
CA THR A 66 4.84 8.62 1.67
C THR A 66 6.29 8.92 2.05
N GLN A 67 6.52 9.87 2.97
CA GLN A 67 7.87 10.22 3.42
C GLN A 67 8.69 8.98 3.79
N ARG A 68 8.02 8.01 4.41
CA ARG A 68 8.57 6.72 4.81
C ARG A 68 8.87 5.81 3.62
N GLN A 69 7.93 5.61 2.70
CA GLN A 69 8.15 4.82 1.48
C GLN A 69 9.30 5.41 0.64
N GLN A 70 9.44 6.74 0.60
CA GLN A 70 10.58 7.39 -0.04
C GLN A 70 11.91 6.98 0.60
N GLU A 71 12.02 6.99 1.93
CA GLU A 71 13.26 6.52 2.59
C GLU A 71 13.54 5.05 2.33
N ASP A 72 12.50 4.20 2.38
CA ASP A 72 12.64 2.78 2.09
C ASP A 72 13.04 2.52 0.62
N GLN A 73 12.54 3.33 -0.32
CA GLN A 73 12.92 3.30 -1.73
C GLN A 73 14.39 3.68 -1.92
N LEU A 74 14.85 4.74 -1.25
CA LEU A 74 16.24 5.18 -1.33
C LEU A 74 17.19 4.12 -0.74
N ARG A 75 16.80 3.43 0.34
CA ARG A 75 17.59 2.30 0.88
C ARG A 75 17.70 1.14 -0.12
N ASP A 76 16.66 0.85 -0.89
CA ASP A 76 16.73 -0.17 -1.95
C ASP A 76 17.69 0.26 -3.06
N TRP A 77 17.61 1.52 -3.48
CA TRP A 77 18.52 2.08 -4.48
C TRP A 77 19.97 2.07 -4.00
N LEU A 78 20.22 2.37 -2.73
CA LEU A 78 21.55 2.25 -2.11
C LEU A 78 22.04 0.79 -2.12
N LEU A 79 21.21 -0.19 -1.78
CA LEU A 79 21.57 -1.60 -1.85
C LEU A 79 21.94 -2.03 -3.28
N LEU A 80 21.12 -1.65 -4.27
CA LEU A 80 21.39 -1.91 -5.68
C LEU A 80 22.66 -1.22 -6.17
N THR A 81 22.99 -0.05 -5.63
CA THR A 81 24.23 0.68 -5.92
C THR A 81 25.45 -0.07 -5.42
N ILE A 82 25.38 -0.64 -4.20
CA ILE A 82 26.44 -1.49 -3.66
C ILE A 82 26.61 -2.73 -4.56
N ALA A 83 25.53 -3.40 -4.92
CA ALA A 83 25.58 -4.57 -5.80
C ALA A 83 26.25 -4.24 -7.16
N SER A 84 25.89 -3.09 -7.75
CA SER A 84 26.46 -2.60 -9.01
C SER A 84 27.95 -2.27 -8.90
N GLY A 85 28.35 -1.56 -7.83
CA GLY A 85 29.73 -1.12 -7.64
C GLY A 85 30.70 -2.22 -7.19
N LYS A 86 30.23 -3.43 -6.88
CA LYS A 86 31.10 -4.54 -6.45
C LYS A 86 31.66 -5.40 -7.57
N GLY A 87 31.27 -5.18 -8.83
CA GLY A 87 31.70 -6.03 -9.95
C GLY A 87 31.13 -7.46 -9.87
N ILE A 88 29.97 -7.62 -9.24
CA ILE A 88 29.20 -8.88 -9.25
C ILE A 88 28.67 -9.08 -10.67
N SER A 89 28.63 -10.33 -11.15
CA SER A 89 28.07 -10.61 -12.48
C SER A 89 26.58 -10.27 -12.56
N ILE A 90 26.12 -9.87 -13.75
CA ILE A 90 24.71 -9.47 -13.93
C ILE A 90 23.73 -10.61 -13.65
N GLN A 91 24.12 -11.85 -13.93
CA GLN A 91 23.30 -13.02 -13.58
C GLN A 91 23.08 -13.10 -12.07
N ASN A 92 24.15 -12.89 -11.28
CA ASN A 92 24.08 -12.96 -9.82
C ASN A 92 23.34 -11.75 -9.23
N ILE A 93 23.52 -10.55 -9.79
CA ILE A 93 22.73 -9.38 -9.40
C ILE A 93 21.25 -9.64 -9.63
N ASN A 94 20.87 -10.09 -10.83
CA ASN A 94 19.47 -10.33 -11.17
C ASN A 94 18.84 -11.45 -10.30
N LYS A 95 19.54 -12.58 -10.10
CA LYS A 95 19.08 -13.69 -9.25
C LYS A 95 18.89 -13.25 -7.79
N SER A 96 19.84 -12.49 -7.25
CA SER A 96 19.81 -12.05 -5.84
C SER A 96 18.78 -10.95 -5.58
N THR A 97 18.31 -10.27 -6.63
CA THR A 97 17.38 -9.13 -6.52
C THR A 97 16.04 -9.39 -7.20
N TYR A 98 15.74 -10.59 -7.68
CA TYR A 98 14.60 -10.94 -8.56
C TYR A 98 13.23 -10.36 -8.14
N ASP A 99 12.98 -10.25 -6.83
CA ASP A 99 11.75 -9.75 -6.20
C ASP A 99 11.88 -8.31 -5.68
N LEU A 100 13.06 -7.68 -5.78
CA LEU A 100 13.25 -6.28 -5.41
C LEU A 100 12.82 -5.38 -6.59
N PRO A 101 11.75 -4.59 -6.46
CA PRO A 101 11.28 -3.73 -7.55
C PRO A 101 12.23 -2.53 -7.75
N THR A 102 12.16 -1.90 -8.91
CA THR A 102 12.84 -0.61 -9.14
C THR A 102 12.14 0.54 -8.43
N VAL A 103 10.83 0.41 -8.16
CA VAL A 103 10.00 1.38 -7.45
C VAL A 103 8.91 0.71 -6.60
N ARG A 104 8.62 1.26 -5.42
CA ARG A 104 7.67 0.74 -4.42
C ARG A 104 6.25 1.24 -4.66
N TYR A 105 5.61 0.74 -5.71
CA TYR A 105 4.16 0.94 -5.84
C TYR A 105 3.42 -0.23 -5.20
N ASP A 106 2.50 0.06 -4.28
CA ASP A 106 1.83 -1.00 -3.51
C ASP A 106 1.13 -2.03 -4.42
N TYR A 107 0.65 -1.60 -5.59
CA TYR A 107 0.03 -2.50 -6.56
C TYR A 107 0.98 -3.51 -7.20
N VAL A 108 2.31 -3.34 -7.15
CA VAL A 108 3.29 -4.36 -7.60
C VAL A 108 3.68 -5.38 -6.52
N SER A 109 3.18 -5.24 -5.28
CA SER A 109 3.45 -6.19 -4.20
C SER A 109 3.15 -7.67 -4.52
N PRO A 110 2.20 -8.07 -5.40
CA PRO A 110 2.02 -9.49 -5.70
C PRO A 110 3.20 -10.18 -6.41
N VAL A 111 4.11 -9.40 -7.02
CA VAL A 111 5.29 -9.91 -7.73
C VAL A 111 6.60 -9.38 -7.17
N ALA A 112 6.53 -8.66 -6.04
CA ALA A 112 7.66 -7.96 -5.46
C ALA A 112 7.68 -8.12 -3.94
N ASN A 113 8.85 -8.02 -3.34
CA ASN A 113 9.04 -8.14 -1.92
C ASN A 113 9.66 -6.86 -1.37
N PHE A 114 8.85 -6.15 -0.61
CA PHE A 114 9.25 -4.89 0.00
C PHE A 114 9.84 -5.16 1.38
N GLU A 115 11.12 -4.82 1.55
CA GLU A 115 11.77 -4.79 2.86
C GLU A 115 11.59 -3.41 3.46
N TYR A 116 11.07 -3.29 4.67
CA TYR A 116 10.86 -2.03 5.35
C TYR A 116 11.85 -1.86 6.48
N GLY A 117 12.10 -0.61 6.86
CA GLY A 117 12.94 -0.26 8.01
C GLY A 117 14.34 0.16 7.64
N LYS A 118 15.21 0.18 8.66
CA LYS A 118 16.53 0.81 8.59
C LYS A 118 17.64 -0.07 8.04
N THR A 119 17.36 -1.35 7.78
CA THR A 119 18.37 -2.27 7.28
C THR A 119 17.97 -2.83 5.92
N ARG A 120 18.97 -3.17 5.11
CA ARG A 120 18.81 -3.99 3.91
C ARG A 120 19.94 -4.99 3.87
N SER A 121 19.74 -6.09 3.15
CA SER A 121 20.82 -7.06 2.95
C SER A 121 20.67 -7.81 1.64
N LEU A 122 21.79 -8.30 1.12
CA LEU A 122 21.83 -9.05 -0.13
C LEU A 122 22.83 -10.20 0.00
N TYR A 123 22.42 -11.42 -0.37
CA TYR A 123 23.31 -12.58 -0.40
C TYR A 123 24.11 -12.60 -1.71
N LEU A 124 25.42 -12.73 -1.61
CA LEU A 124 26.33 -12.69 -2.77
C LEU A 124 26.77 -14.07 -3.26
N GLY A 125 26.37 -15.15 -2.58
CA GLY A 125 26.94 -16.48 -2.77
C GLY A 125 28.10 -16.75 -1.82
N GLU A 126 28.49 -18.03 -1.75
CA GLU A 126 29.66 -18.51 -0.97
C GLU A 126 29.67 -18.15 0.52
N GLY A 127 28.51 -17.84 1.11
CA GLY A 127 28.41 -17.38 2.50
C GLY A 127 28.70 -15.89 2.72
N ARG A 128 28.80 -15.09 1.65
CA ARG A 128 29.01 -13.63 1.74
C ARG A 128 27.68 -12.89 1.70
N VAL A 129 27.52 -11.89 2.58
CA VAL A 129 26.32 -11.07 2.69
C VAL A 129 26.70 -9.60 2.73
N ILE A 130 26.01 -8.75 1.95
CA ILE A 130 26.02 -7.30 2.14
C ILE A 130 25.03 -6.96 3.24
N ALA A 131 25.45 -6.15 4.21
CA ALA A 131 24.60 -5.55 5.22
C ALA A 131 24.62 -4.03 5.09
N LEU A 132 23.47 -3.44 4.79
CA LEU A 132 23.27 -1.99 4.78
C LEU A 132 22.63 -1.58 6.11
N VAL A 133 23.33 -0.75 6.89
CA VAL A 133 22.90 -0.30 8.23
C VAL A 133 23.03 1.22 8.37
N MET A 134 22.23 1.83 9.24
CA MET A 134 22.26 3.28 9.43
C MET A 134 23.53 3.71 10.19
N LYS A 135 24.20 4.76 9.70
CA LYS A 135 25.45 5.27 10.31
C LYS A 135 25.29 5.79 11.74
N ASN A 136 24.15 6.43 12.01
CA ASN A 136 23.85 7.07 13.30
C ASN A 136 23.10 6.17 14.29
N SER A 137 23.10 4.84 14.08
CA SER A 137 22.59 3.89 15.07
C SER A 137 23.51 3.82 16.29
N SER A 138 22.94 3.62 17.48
CA SER A 138 23.73 3.28 18.66
C SER A 138 24.47 1.95 18.47
N GLU A 139 25.52 1.70 19.25
CA GLU A 139 26.27 0.43 19.17
C GLU A 139 25.35 -0.78 19.43
N ALA A 140 24.44 -0.67 20.41
CA ALA A 140 23.46 -1.69 20.72
C ALA A 140 22.50 -1.96 19.57
N GLU A 141 21.96 -0.91 18.93
CA GLU A 141 21.10 -1.06 17.75
C GLU A 141 21.85 -1.65 16.56
N ARG A 142 23.09 -1.22 16.31
CA ARG A 142 23.91 -1.78 15.22
C ARG A 142 24.19 -3.27 15.43
N LYS A 143 24.48 -3.68 16.67
CA LYS A 143 24.66 -5.10 17.03
C LYS A 143 23.39 -5.91 16.74
N ASP A 144 22.25 -5.41 17.21
CA ASP A 144 20.95 -6.04 16.96
C ASP A 144 20.66 -6.11 15.43
N ASP A 145 20.86 -5.03 14.70
CA ASP A 145 20.62 -4.95 13.24
C ASP A 145 21.47 -5.97 12.44
N LEU A 146 22.77 -6.07 12.73
CA LEU A 146 23.67 -7.04 12.09
C LEU A 146 23.32 -8.49 12.47
N ALA A 147 22.97 -8.73 13.73
CA ALA A 147 22.53 -10.05 14.20
C ALA A 147 21.27 -10.52 13.46
N HIS A 148 20.27 -9.65 13.29
CA HIS A 148 19.06 -9.98 12.54
C HIS A 148 19.33 -10.27 11.06
N ILE A 149 20.25 -9.53 10.43
CA ILE A 149 20.68 -9.82 9.05
C ILE A 149 21.29 -11.22 9.00
N ALA A 150 22.20 -11.56 9.93
CA ALA A 150 22.81 -12.89 9.97
C ALA A 150 21.80 -14.02 10.18
N ASP A 151 20.83 -13.83 11.08
CA ASP A 151 19.77 -14.82 11.34
C ASP A 151 18.84 -14.99 10.11
N LYS A 152 18.46 -13.89 9.45
CA LYS A 152 17.70 -13.92 8.19
C LYS A 152 18.43 -14.73 7.12
N HIS A 153 19.72 -14.46 6.92
CA HIS A 153 20.51 -15.19 5.91
C HIS A 153 20.75 -16.65 6.31
N ARG A 154 20.93 -16.96 7.61
CA ARG A 154 20.96 -18.35 8.08
C ARG A 154 19.67 -19.07 7.69
N LYS A 155 18.51 -18.45 7.93
CA LYS A 155 17.21 -18.99 7.54
C LYS A 155 17.08 -19.19 6.04
N ASP A 156 17.46 -18.20 5.24
CA ASP A 156 17.32 -18.26 3.79
C ASP A 156 18.25 -19.29 3.13
N GLN A 157 19.47 -19.45 3.65
CA GLN A 157 20.51 -20.31 3.06
C GLN A 157 20.65 -21.69 3.75
N GLY A 158 19.98 -21.90 4.88
CA GLY A 158 20.14 -23.12 5.70
C GLY A 158 21.44 -23.18 6.49
N LYS A 159 22.36 -22.21 6.29
CA LYS A 159 23.71 -22.19 6.85
C LYS A 159 24.06 -20.79 7.31
N GLN A 160 24.88 -20.70 8.36
CA GLN A 160 25.41 -19.42 8.80
C GLN A 160 26.21 -18.76 7.65
N PRO A 161 26.06 -17.45 7.42
CA PRO A 161 27.00 -16.74 6.57
C PRO A 161 28.43 -16.90 7.10
N LYS A 162 29.42 -16.74 6.23
CA LYS A 162 30.85 -16.72 6.58
C LYS A 162 31.34 -15.30 6.81
N THR A 163 30.87 -14.36 5.99
CA THR A 163 31.37 -12.98 5.98
C THR A 163 30.22 -12.00 5.78
N ILE A 164 30.18 -10.96 6.61
CA ILE A 164 29.28 -9.83 6.44
C ILE A 164 30.08 -8.61 5.99
N GLU A 165 29.74 -8.08 4.83
CA GLU A 165 30.25 -6.83 4.32
C GLU A 165 29.35 -5.68 4.75
N VAL A 166 29.83 -4.90 5.71
CA VAL A 166 29.03 -3.84 6.34
C VAL A 166 29.19 -2.53 5.58
N TYR A 167 28.06 -1.94 5.21
CA TYR A 167 27.95 -0.62 4.62
C TYR A 167 27.07 0.25 5.51
N GLU A 168 27.62 1.38 5.94
CA GLU A 168 26.85 2.40 6.62
C GLU A 168 26.24 3.36 5.61
N TYR A 169 25.01 3.80 5.88
CA TYR A 169 24.37 4.83 5.09
C TYR A 169 23.86 6.02 5.89
N GLU A 170 23.83 7.16 5.22
CA GLU A 170 23.09 8.37 5.58
C GLU A 170 22.31 8.83 4.34
N ILE A 171 21.08 9.30 4.53
CA ILE A 171 20.28 9.94 3.47
C ILE A 171 20.15 11.42 3.87
N THR A 172 20.40 12.34 2.94
CA THR A 172 20.28 13.77 3.24
C THR A 172 18.82 14.16 3.50
N PRO A 173 18.55 15.18 4.34
CA PRO A 173 17.17 15.56 4.67
C PRO A 173 16.30 15.95 3.45
N ASP A 174 16.93 16.49 2.40
CA ASP A 174 16.27 16.85 1.13
C ASP A 174 16.04 15.66 0.19
N LYS A 175 16.53 14.47 0.56
CA LYS A 175 16.43 13.21 -0.19
C LYS A 175 17.03 13.26 -1.59
N GLN A 176 17.89 14.23 -1.88
CA GLN A 176 18.57 14.36 -3.17
C GLN A 176 19.89 13.57 -3.21
N SER A 177 20.41 13.17 -2.06
CA SER A 177 21.63 12.36 -2.01
C SER A 177 21.68 11.43 -0.79
N GLY A 178 22.61 10.48 -0.83
CA GLY A 178 22.99 9.64 0.28
C GLY A 178 24.51 9.47 0.33
N ILE A 179 25.00 8.99 1.46
CA ILE A 179 26.41 8.68 1.68
C ILE A 179 26.50 7.19 2.02
N LEU A 180 27.39 6.45 1.33
CA LEU A 180 27.73 5.07 1.65
C LEU A 180 29.16 4.97 2.15
N THR A 181 29.38 4.27 3.26
CA THR A 181 30.73 4.01 3.79
C THR A 181 30.92 2.51 3.99
N ARG A 182 31.86 1.90 3.26
CA ARG A 182 32.25 0.50 3.48
C ARG A 182 33.08 0.39 4.75
N LEU A 183 32.66 -0.45 5.68
CA LEU A 183 33.42 -0.79 6.88
C LEU A 183 34.25 -2.07 6.68
N PRO A 184 35.19 -2.37 7.59
CA PRO A 184 35.85 -3.67 7.60
C PRO A 184 34.83 -4.82 7.63
N GLU A 185 35.14 -5.88 6.89
CA GLU A 185 34.31 -7.08 6.87
C GLU A 185 34.27 -7.73 8.25
N LEU A 186 33.10 -8.26 8.60
CA LEU A 186 32.88 -8.94 9.86
C LEU A 186 32.84 -10.45 9.62
N ASP A 187 33.65 -11.19 10.38
CA ASP A 187 33.50 -12.64 10.48
C ASP A 187 32.14 -12.95 11.09
N ALA A 188 31.28 -13.64 10.33
CA ALA A 188 29.94 -13.96 10.75
C ALA A 188 29.90 -14.87 11.99
N ASN A 189 30.98 -15.63 12.28
CA ASN A 189 31.06 -16.39 13.53
C ASN A 189 30.95 -15.49 14.77
N LYS A 190 31.46 -14.25 14.70
CA LYS A 190 31.28 -13.27 15.79
C LYS A 190 29.81 -12.93 15.99
N LEU A 191 29.05 -12.85 14.91
CA LEU A 191 27.61 -12.64 14.97
C LEU A 191 26.87 -13.83 15.58
N PHE A 192 27.44 -15.03 15.65
CA PHE A 192 26.88 -16.16 16.38
C PHE A 192 27.63 -16.42 17.70
N SER A 193 28.01 -15.34 18.39
CA SER A 193 28.61 -15.37 19.72
C SER A 193 27.84 -14.52 20.73
N SER A 194 28.17 -14.67 22.01
CA SER A 194 27.60 -13.87 23.10
C SER A 194 27.87 -12.36 22.97
N GLU A 195 28.92 -11.96 22.24
CA GLU A 195 29.21 -10.54 21.93
C GLU A 195 28.04 -9.87 21.18
N TYR A 196 27.37 -10.65 20.31
CA TYR A 196 26.18 -10.25 19.55
C TYR A 196 24.91 -10.91 20.12
N GLY A 197 24.94 -11.24 21.40
CA GLY A 197 23.80 -11.75 22.15
C GLY A 197 23.35 -13.14 21.73
N TYR A 198 24.12 -13.86 20.91
CA TYR A 198 23.75 -15.22 20.51
C TYR A 198 24.10 -16.22 21.61
N TYR A 199 23.15 -17.08 21.93
CA TYR A 199 23.34 -18.21 22.83
C TYR A 199 22.72 -19.46 22.22
N GLU A 200 23.44 -20.57 22.30
CA GLU A 200 23.03 -21.85 21.75
C GLU A 200 23.28 -22.95 22.79
N THR A 201 22.31 -23.85 22.96
CA THR A 201 22.39 -24.94 23.94
C THR A 201 21.55 -26.13 23.53
N THR A 202 21.74 -27.27 24.20
CA THR A 202 20.91 -28.47 24.01
C THR A 202 19.92 -28.59 25.18
N ILE A 203 18.64 -28.73 24.85
CA ILE A 203 17.54 -28.87 25.80
C ILE A 203 17.12 -30.34 25.85
N GLN A 204 17.18 -30.90 27.06
CA GLN A 204 16.69 -32.25 27.39
C GLN A 204 15.84 -32.26 28.67
N SER A 205 15.74 -31.13 29.36
CA SER A 205 15.06 -30.99 30.65
C SER A 205 14.46 -29.59 30.82
N LEU A 206 13.57 -29.46 31.81
CA LEU A 206 12.98 -28.17 32.19
C LEU A 206 14.04 -27.16 32.64
N GLU A 207 15.06 -27.61 33.37
CA GLU A 207 16.17 -26.76 33.80
C GLU A 207 16.96 -26.22 32.59
N GLY A 208 17.28 -27.09 31.62
CA GLY A 208 17.94 -26.68 30.38
C GLY A 208 17.13 -25.65 29.59
N LEU A 209 15.81 -25.84 29.50
CA LEU A 209 14.91 -24.86 28.87
C LEU A 209 14.91 -23.52 29.63
N ASN A 210 14.79 -23.53 30.95
CA ASN A 210 14.82 -22.30 31.76
C ASN A 210 16.16 -21.55 31.62
N ASN A 211 17.27 -22.27 31.62
CA ASN A 211 18.59 -21.69 31.42
C ASN A 211 18.69 -21.01 30.05
N PHE A 212 18.17 -21.64 28.98
CA PHE A 212 18.10 -21.01 27.66
C PHE A 212 17.24 -19.74 27.67
N LEU A 213 16.01 -19.82 28.17
CA LEU A 213 15.07 -18.68 28.17
C LEU A 213 15.53 -17.49 29.02
N ASN A 214 16.37 -17.72 30.03
CA ASN A 214 16.96 -16.62 30.81
C ASN A 214 18.07 -15.87 30.04
N GLN A 215 18.70 -16.53 29.07
CA GLN A 215 19.79 -15.94 28.27
C GLN A 215 19.27 -15.25 27.01
N VAL A 216 18.15 -15.69 26.44
CA VAL A 216 17.64 -15.19 25.16
C VAL A 216 16.31 -14.46 25.29
N ASN A 217 16.04 -13.59 24.33
CA ASN A 217 14.77 -12.90 24.14
C ASN A 217 14.04 -13.42 22.90
N ASP A 218 14.77 -13.80 21.85
CA ASP A 218 14.22 -14.25 20.57
C ASP A 218 14.84 -15.58 20.15
N ILE A 219 14.03 -16.61 19.86
CA ILE A 219 14.54 -17.85 19.26
C ILE A 219 14.79 -17.65 17.75
N SER A 220 15.96 -18.06 17.26
CA SER A 220 16.33 -17.97 15.84
C SER A 220 16.66 -19.32 15.20
N PHE A 221 16.86 -20.36 16.01
CA PHE A 221 17.31 -21.68 15.57
C PHE A 221 16.76 -22.81 16.45
N ALA A 222 16.34 -23.91 15.82
CA ALA A 222 16.11 -25.19 16.46
C ALA A 222 16.60 -26.34 15.56
N GLU A 223 17.18 -27.38 16.14
CA GLU A 223 17.71 -28.57 15.46
C GLU A 223 17.46 -29.80 16.32
N VAL A 224 16.98 -30.87 15.69
CA VAL A 224 16.85 -32.19 16.32
C VAL A 224 18.17 -32.93 16.12
N ASN A 225 18.82 -33.27 17.25
CA ASN A 225 20.00 -34.14 17.29
C ASN A 225 19.66 -35.38 18.12
N ASP A 226 19.46 -36.51 17.45
CA ASP A 226 19.02 -37.78 18.03
C ASP A 226 17.74 -37.64 18.89
N SER A 227 17.88 -37.64 20.22
CA SER A 227 16.81 -37.52 21.20
C SER A 227 16.81 -36.16 21.93
N SER A 228 17.46 -35.14 21.35
CA SER A 228 17.64 -33.84 21.99
C SER A 228 17.33 -32.68 21.05
N LEU A 229 16.93 -31.54 21.63
CA LEU A 229 16.65 -30.32 20.87
C LEU A 229 17.76 -29.31 21.11
N ARG A 230 18.60 -29.07 20.10
CA ARG A 230 19.53 -27.96 20.11
C ARG A 230 18.78 -26.70 19.70
N VAL A 231 18.88 -25.63 20.48
CA VAL A 231 18.23 -24.36 20.20
C VAL A 231 19.23 -23.22 20.26
N GLY A 232 18.99 -22.19 19.46
CA GLY A 232 19.76 -20.95 19.45
C GLY A 232 18.87 -19.72 19.41
N GLY A 233 19.28 -18.67 20.10
CA GLY A 233 18.51 -17.44 20.20
C GLY A 233 19.35 -16.21 20.52
N ARG A 234 18.69 -15.06 20.58
CA ARG A 234 19.29 -13.72 20.71
C ARG A 234 18.83 -13.03 21.99
N LYS A 235 19.78 -12.49 22.74
CA LYS A 235 19.56 -11.36 23.66
C LYS A 235 19.56 -10.06 22.85
N LEU A 236 18.55 -9.22 23.02
CA LEU A 236 18.51 -7.90 22.38
C LEU A 236 19.17 -6.87 23.28
N PHE A 237 20.02 -6.00 22.70
CA PHE A 237 20.74 -4.98 23.45
C PHE A 237 20.06 -3.62 23.44
N SER A 238 19.40 -3.26 22.33
CA SER A 238 18.84 -1.93 22.15
C SER A 238 17.57 -1.68 22.97
N ARG A 239 16.94 -2.73 23.50
CA ARG A 239 15.64 -2.61 24.19
C ARG A 239 15.38 -3.73 25.19
N GLN A 240 14.50 -3.41 26.14
CA GLN A 240 13.94 -4.39 27.07
C GLN A 240 12.88 -5.22 26.36
N PHE A 241 13.00 -6.54 26.46
CA PHE A 241 12.11 -7.48 25.79
C PHE A 241 11.38 -8.35 26.82
N GLN A 242 10.07 -8.50 26.67
CA GLN A 242 9.29 -9.41 27.51
C GLN A 242 9.37 -10.83 26.94
N GLY A 243 10.31 -11.62 27.46
CA GLY A 243 10.53 -13.00 27.03
C GLY A 243 9.34 -13.93 27.29
N ILE A 244 9.39 -15.10 26.65
CA ILE A 244 8.48 -16.23 26.91
C ILE A 244 9.04 -17.08 28.06
N ARG A 245 8.16 -17.67 28.87
CA ARG A 245 8.55 -18.54 30.00
C ARG A 245 8.33 -20.01 29.67
N ALA A 246 8.92 -20.92 30.45
CA ALA A 246 8.71 -22.35 30.27
C ALA A 246 7.24 -22.76 30.43
N GLU A 247 6.47 -22.12 31.32
CA GLU A 247 5.03 -22.37 31.48
C GLU A 247 4.23 -21.95 30.24
N ASP A 248 4.68 -20.92 29.53
CA ASP A 248 4.02 -20.48 28.29
C ASP A 248 4.26 -21.51 27.18
N ILE A 249 5.47 -22.07 27.07
CA ILE A 249 5.80 -23.14 26.12
C ILE A 249 5.08 -24.44 26.51
N ALA A 250 4.98 -24.74 27.80
CA ALA A 250 4.21 -25.89 28.30
C ALA A 250 2.72 -25.77 27.93
N ALA A 251 2.11 -24.59 28.08
CA ALA A 251 0.73 -24.35 27.66
C ALA A 251 0.54 -24.63 26.17
N LEU A 252 1.46 -24.17 25.32
CA LEU A 252 1.43 -24.46 23.88
C LEU A 252 1.58 -25.95 23.57
N TRP A 253 2.55 -26.62 24.20
CA TRP A 253 2.82 -28.04 23.95
C TRP A 253 1.67 -28.94 24.42
N GLN A 254 1.13 -28.69 25.62
CA GLN A 254 -0.02 -29.43 26.16
C GLN A 254 -1.27 -29.20 25.30
N SER A 255 -1.49 -27.97 24.83
CA SER A 255 -2.62 -27.63 23.96
C SER A 255 -2.52 -28.32 22.59
N ASP A 256 -1.35 -28.36 21.96
CA ASP A 256 -1.16 -29.03 20.66
C ASP A 256 -1.34 -30.56 20.76
N ASN A 257 -0.85 -31.18 21.84
CA ASN A 257 -1.02 -32.62 22.06
C ASN A 257 -2.48 -33.03 22.23
N ASN A 258 -3.30 -32.17 22.83
CA ASN A 258 -4.73 -32.43 23.04
C ASN A 258 -5.59 -32.03 21.82
N ASN A 259 -5.02 -31.36 20.82
CA ASN A 259 -5.77 -30.84 19.67
C ASN A 259 -5.02 -30.98 18.33
N SER A 260 -5.35 -32.04 17.59
CA SER A 260 -4.82 -32.28 16.24
C SER A 260 -5.08 -31.17 15.20
N GLN A 261 -6.04 -30.28 15.44
CA GLN A 261 -6.36 -29.17 14.53
C GLN A 261 -5.48 -27.92 14.75
N GLY A 262 -4.57 -27.97 15.73
CA GLY A 262 -3.73 -26.85 16.14
C GLY A 262 -4.42 -25.94 17.17
N SER A 263 -3.63 -25.08 17.80
CA SER A 263 -4.09 -24.18 18.86
C SER A 263 -4.39 -22.77 18.34
N GLY A 264 -5.15 -21.97 19.10
CA GLY A 264 -5.49 -20.63 18.64
C GLY A 264 -6.49 -19.89 19.51
N PHE A 265 -6.92 -18.75 19.00
CA PHE A 265 -7.85 -17.83 19.63
C PHE A 265 -8.75 -17.17 18.57
N SER A 266 -10.00 -16.84 18.92
CA SER A 266 -10.87 -16.01 18.10
C SER A 266 -11.89 -15.26 18.95
N LEU A 267 -12.23 -14.03 18.56
CA LEU A 267 -13.43 -13.34 19.03
C LEU A 267 -14.57 -13.61 18.04
N ASP A 268 -15.40 -14.60 18.38
CA ASP A 268 -16.50 -15.05 17.53
C ASP A 268 -17.79 -14.30 17.87
N PRO A 269 -18.58 -13.88 16.87
CA PRO A 269 -19.87 -13.24 17.12
C PRO A 269 -20.90 -14.22 17.68
N GLY A 270 -21.66 -13.76 18.66
CA GLY A 270 -22.85 -14.41 19.18
C GLY A 270 -24.04 -13.45 19.18
N PHE A 271 -25.26 -13.99 19.32
CA PHE A 271 -26.49 -13.18 19.34
C PHE A 271 -27.42 -13.65 20.45
N ASP A 272 -28.15 -12.70 21.07
CA ASP A 272 -29.27 -13.01 21.95
C ASP A 272 -30.51 -13.34 21.12
N TYR A 273 -30.54 -14.54 20.55
CA TYR A 273 -31.59 -15.01 19.65
C TYR A 273 -33.01 -14.89 20.24
N ILE A 274 -33.15 -15.05 21.56
CA ILE A 274 -34.42 -14.89 22.26
C ILE A 274 -34.87 -13.43 22.20
N SER A 275 -33.97 -12.49 22.51
CA SER A 275 -34.28 -11.06 22.46
C SER A 275 -34.51 -10.58 21.02
N LEU A 276 -33.75 -11.08 20.04
CA LEU A 276 -34.01 -10.81 18.62
C LEU A 276 -35.40 -11.32 18.20
N GLY A 277 -35.80 -12.50 18.67
CA GLY A 277 -37.14 -13.04 18.43
C GLY A 277 -38.23 -12.13 18.99
N LYS A 278 -38.03 -11.56 20.19
CA LYS A 278 -38.96 -10.58 20.78
C LYS A 278 -39.02 -9.28 19.98
N VAL A 279 -37.89 -8.80 19.46
CA VAL A 279 -37.85 -7.61 18.59
C VAL A 279 -38.61 -7.88 17.28
N LEU A 280 -38.41 -9.05 16.66
CA LEU A 280 -39.15 -9.47 15.47
C LEU A 280 -40.66 -9.56 15.72
N ASP A 281 -41.06 -10.20 16.82
CA ASP A 281 -42.47 -10.36 17.17
C ASP A 281 -43.13 -9.00 17.46
N LYS A 282 -42.40 -8.07 18.10
CA LYS A 282 -42.87 -6.70 18.36
C LYS A 282 -43.08 -5.92 17.07
N SER A 283 -42.13 -5.99 16.13
CA SER A 283 -42.17 -5.21 14.88
C SER A 283 -42.96 -5.88 13.76
N LYS A 284 -43.46 -7.11 13.95
CA LYS A 284 -44.15 -7.90 12.93
C LYS A 284 -45.25 -7.14 12.20
N SER A 285 -46.16 -6.49 12.93
CA SER A 285 -47.30 -5.77 12.33
C SER A 285 -46.84 -4.61 11.46
N LEU A 286 -45.84 -3.86 11.91
CA LEU A 286 -45.26 -2.75 11.17
C LEU A 286 -44.57 -3.22 9.89
N LEU A 287 -43.81 -4.31 9.96
CA LEU A 287 -43.13 -4.90 8.81
C LEU A 287 -44.11 -5.38 7.74
N GLN A 288 -45.23 -6.00 8.15
CA GLN A 288 -46.29 -6.47 7.25
C GLN A 288 -47.04 -5.31 6.57
N ALA A 289 -47.11 -4.15 7.24
CA ALA A 289 -47.84 -2.99 6.74
C ALA A 289 -47.08 -2.20 5.65
N LEU A 290 -45.78 -2.46 5.43
CA LEU A 290 -44.98 -1.78 4.40
C LEU A 290 -45.26 -2.34 3.00
N LYS A 291 -45.71 -1.50 2.07
CA LYS A 291 -46.00 -1.87 0.67
C LYS A 291 -45.35 -0.90 -0.29
N LEU A 292 -44.78 -1.37 -1.39
CA LEU A 292 -44.24 -0.54 -2.45
C LEU A 292 -44.84 -0.97 -3.80
N ASP A 293 -45.43 -0.02 -4.52
CA ASP A 293 -46.14 -0.27 -5.77
C ASP A 293 -47.25 -1.34 -5.60
N GLY A 294 -47.96 -1.27 -4.46
CA GLY A 294 -49.03 -2.20 -4.08
C GLY A 294 -48.56 -3.58 -3.57
N ASN A 295 -47.26 -3.88 -3.63
CA ASN A 295 -46.70 -5.17 -3.21
C ASN A 295 -46.07 -5.09 -1.82
N PRO A 296 -46.21 -6.11 -0.95
CA PRO A 296 -45.55 -6.11 0.35
C PRO A 296 -44.03 -6.10 0.19
N VAL A 297 -43.35 -5.18 0.88
CA VAL A 297 -41.88 -5.12 0.88
C VAL A 297 -41.31 -6.33 1.63
N ILE A 298 -41.96 -6.70 2.73
CA ILE A 298 -41.62 -7.86 3.57
C ILE A 298 -42.81 -8.82 3.55
N THR A 299 -42.57 -10.04 3.10
CA THR A 299 -43.62 -11.07 3.03
C THR A 299 -43.80 -11.80 4.36
N ASN A 300 -44.94 -12.47 4.56
CA ASN A 300 -45.11 -13.38 5.70
C ASN A 300 -44.06 -14.49 5.72
N GLN A 301 -43.64 -14.97 4.54
CA GLN A 301 -42.61 -16.00 4.43
C GLN A 301 -41.26 -15.49 4.94
N ASP A 302 -40.90 -14.23 4.66
CA ASP A 302 -39.67 -13.62 5.17
C ASP A 302 -39.64 -13.62 6.71
N ILE A 303 -40.74 -13.22 7.33
CA ILE A 303 -40.88 -13.18 8.79
C ILE A 303 -40.80 -14.59 9.38
N GLN A 304 -41.44 -15.58 8.76
CA GLN A 304 -41.38 -16.98 9.21
C GLN A 304 -39.97 -17.56 9.06
N ASN A 305 -39.29 -17.28 7.95
CA ASN A 305 -37.90 -17.69 7.73
C ASN A 305 -36.97 -17.08 8.77
N ALA A 306 -37.12 -15.78 9.05
CA ALA A 306 -36.39 -15.08 10.10
C ALA A 306 -36.63 -15.71 11.48
N LYS A 307 -37.90 -15.95 11.85
CA LYS A 307 -38.28 -16.57 13.12
C LYS A 307 -37.75 -18.01 13.27
N ALA A 308 -37.85 -18.81 12.22
CA ALA A 308 -37.29 -20.16 12.17
C ALA A 308 -35.76 -20.13 12.27
N GLY A 309 -35.11 -19.19 11.59
CA GLY A 309 -33.67 -18.94 11.69
C GLY A 309 -33.25 -18.67 13.12
N LEU A 310 -33.87 -17.68 13.77
CA LEU A 310 -33.58 -17.31 15.16
C LEU A 310 -33.79 -18.48 16.14
N SER A 311 -34.87 -19.25 15.96
CA SER A 311 -35.18 -20.43 16.79
C SER A 311 -34.11 -21.53 16.65
N ASN A 312 -33.55 -21.67 15.45
CA ASN A 312 -32.46 -22.59 15.13
C ASN A 312 -31.06 -21.98 15.38
N LYS A 313 -30.97 -20.82 16.05
CA LYS A 313 -29.71 -20.08 16.29
C LYS A 313 -28.94 -19.74 15.00
N LYS A 314 -29.66 -19.45 13.91
CA LYS A 314 -29.11 -19.01 12.62
C LYS A 314 -29.50 -17.56 12.35
N ILE A 315 -28.51 -16.67 12.25
CA ILE A 315 -28.73 -15.23 12.09
C ILE A 315 -29.03 -14.82 10.63
N VAL A 316 -28.62 -15.62 9.64
CA VAL A 316 -28.71 -15.25 8.21
C VAL A 316 -30.13 -14.91 7.76
N PRO A 317 -31.17 -15.73 8.02
CA PRO A 317 -32.53 -15.39 7.58
C PRO A 317 -33.06 -14.08 8.19
N TYR A 318 -32.64 -13.76 9.42
CA TYR A 318 -32.97 -12.50 10.07
C TYR A 318 -32.27 -11.30 9.39
N ARG A 319 -30.98 -11.46 9.03
CA ARG A 319 -30.22 -10.45 8.30
C ARG A 319 -30.72 -10.24 6.87
N GLU A 320 -31.17 -11.28 6.18
CA GLU A 320 -31.80 -11.16 4.86
C GLU A 320 -33.07 -10.30 4.91
N LEU A 321 -33.88 -10.47 5.95
CA LEU A 321 -35.05 -9.63 6.18
C LEU A 321 -34.65 -8.16 6.45
N ILE A 322 -33.62 -7.93 7.28
CA ILE A 322 -33.08 -6.59 7.54
C ILE A 322 -32.50 -5.95 6.26
N ASP A 323 -31.77 -6.71 5.44
CA ASP A 323 -31.18 -6.22 4.20
C ASP A 323 -32.25 -5.75 3.20
N LYS A 324 -33.37 -6.47 3.09
CA LYS A 324 -34.54 -6.03 2.31
C LYS A 324 -35.05 -4.66 2.77
N LEU A 325 -35.13 -4.43 4.09
CA LEU A 325 -35.54 -3.14 4.65
C LEU A 325 -34.49 -2.04 4.44
N LYS A 326 -33.20 -2.34 4.56
CA LYS A 326 -32.12 -1.37 4.30
C LYS A 326 -32.14 -0.88 2.85
N LYS A 327 -32.29 -1.80 1.89
CA LYS A 327 -32.43 -1.46 0.47
C LYS A 327 -33.62 -0.55 0.20
N LEU A 328 -34.74 -0.75 0.90
CA LEU A 328 -35.88 0.17 0.85
C LEU A 328 -35.50 1.56 1.38
N SER A 329 -34.82 1.60 2.53
CA SER A 329 -34.35 2.83 3.16
C SER A 329 -33.44 3.66 2.25
N GLU A 330 -32.55 2.98 1.52
CA GLU A 330 -31.56 3.59 0.63
C GLU A 330 -32.14 4.07 -0.71
N SER A 331 -33.28 3.51 -1.15
CA SER A 331 -33.82 3.80 -2.49
C SER A 331 -34.63 5.10 -2.58
N ASN A 332 -34.64 5.96 -1.56
CA ASN A 332 -35.55 7.12 -1.42
C ASN A 332 -37.06 6.76 -1.54
N LYS A 333 -37.42 5.47 -1.49
CA LYS A 333 -38.80 4.97 -1.63
C LYS A 333 -39.46 4.67 -0.29
N THR A 334 -38.76 4.87 0.83
CA THR A 334 -39.29 4.64 2.19
C THR A 334 -40.57 5.41 2.45
N GLY A 335 -40.60 6.69 2.08
CA GLY A 335 -41.78 7.54 2.25
C GLY A 335 -42.97 7.02 1.42
N LYS A 336 -42.72 6.64 0.17
CA LYS A 336 -43.72 6.00 -0.70
C LYS A 336 -44.23 4.71 -0.09
N ALA A 337 -43.33 3.86 0.42
CA ALA A 337 -43.70 2.58 0.98
C ALA A 337 -44.50 2.66 2.30
N PHE A 338 -44.26 3.73 3.05
CA PHE A 338 -45.03 4.06 4.24
C PHE A 338 -46.43 4.57 3.89
N ILE A 339 -46.56 5.35 2.81
CA ILE A 339 -47.84 5.95 2.36
C ILE A 339 -48.72 4.92 1.63
N GLU A 340 -48.15 4.01 0.86
CA GLU A 340 -48.91 2.98 0.14
C GLU A 340 -49.26 1.76 1.01
N GLY A 341 -48.67 1.70 2.20
CA GLY A 341 -48.89 0.65 3.18
C GLY A 341 -50.25 0.72 3.89
N ASP A 342 -50.46 -0.19 4.84
CA ASP A 342 -51.63 -0.17 5.73
C ASP A 342 -51.44 0.79 6.92
N ILE A 343 -50.23 1.37 7.05
CA ILE A 343 -49.84 2.28 8.13
C ILE A 343 -50.69 3.58 8.15
N PRO A 344 -51.03 4.22 7.02
CA PRO A 344 -51.89 5.40 7.03
C PRO A 344 -53.30 5.08 7.52
N GLU A 345 -53.83 3.89 7.22
CA GLU A 345 -55.16 3.50 7.69
C GLU A 345 -55.14 3.12 9.18
N ASP A 346 -54.05 2.53 9.68
CA ASP A 346 -53.80 2.35 11.12
C ASP A 346 -53.70 3.69 11.84
N LEU A 347 -52.90 4.63 11.30
CA LEU A 347 -52.79 5.98 11.84
C LEU A 347 -54.14 6.69 11.81
N LYS A 348 -54.89 6.57 10.72
CA LYS A 348 -56.24 7.14 10.62
C LYS A 348 -57.14 6.57 11.71
N ARG A 349 -57.20 5.24 11.89
CA ARG A 349 -57.96 4.59 12.97
C ARG A 349 -57.54 5.07 14.37
N GLU A 350 -56.24 5.24 14.61
CA GLU A 350 -55.72 5.78 15.87
C GLU A 350 -56.02 7.28 16.07
N LEU A 351 -56.17 8.04 14.98
CA LEU A 351 -56.39 9.49 15.00
C LEU A 351 -57.88 9.87 14.98
N GLU A 352 -58.77 9.05 14.44
CA GLU A 352 -60.21 9.31 14.40
C GLU A 352 -60.84 9.65 15.78
N PRO A 353 -60.59 8.88 16.87
CA PRO A 353 -61.13 9.26 18.18
C PRO A 353 -60.57 10.61 18.68
N LEU A 354 -59.34 10.96 18.29
CA LEU A 354 -58.72 12.24 18.64
C LEU A 354 -59.32 13.40 17.85
N LYS A 355 -59.56 13.22 16.53
CA LYS A 355 -60.27 14.20 15.71
C LYS A 355 -61.68 14.44 16.23
N LEU A 356 -62.39 13.38 16.65
CA LEU A 356 -63.73 13.49 17.22
C LEU A 356 -63.70 14.29 18.53
N LYS A 357 -62.74 14.00 19.41
CA LYS A 357 -62.53 14.74 20.65
C LYS A 357 -62.22 16.22 20.37
N GLN A 358 -61.30 16.51 19.45
CA GLN A 358 -60.96 17.88 19.05
C GLN A 358 -62.16 18.62 18.44
N LYS A 359 -62.99 17.94 17.62
CA LYS A 359 -64.23 18.52 17.07
C LYS A 359 -65.24 18.85 18.17
N GLN A 360 -65.35 18.00 19.19
CA GLN A 360 -66.21 18.29 20.35
C GLN A 360 -65.68 19.49 21.17
N GLU A 361 -64.38 19.53 21.43
CA GLU A 361 -63.73 20.65 22.11
C GLU A 361 -63.85 21.96 21.30
N PHE A 362 -63.68 21.89 19.98
CA PHE A 362 -63.89 23.00 19.04
C PHE A 362 -65.30 23.56 19.18
N ASN A 363 -66.31 22.69 19.03
CA ASN A 363 -67.71 23.08 19.10
C ASN A 363 -68.07 23.69 20.46
N THR A 364 -67.51 23.16 21.56
CA THR A 364 -67.72 23.72 22.90
C THR A 364 -67.09 25.10 23.04
N GLN A 365 -65.85 25.30 22.56
CA GLN A 365 -65.16 26.59 22.59
C GLN A 365 -65.88 27.64 21.72
N ILE A 366 -66.31 27.26 20.51
CA ILE A 366 -67.07 28.14 19.62
C ILE A 366 -68.42 28.55 20.24
N ARG A 367 -69.17 27.60 20.82
CA ARG A 367 -70.45 27.93 21.50
C ARG A 367 -70.25 28.82 22.71
N SER A 368 -69.22 28.56 23.51
CA SER A 368 -68.90 29.38 24.67
C SER A 368 -68.57 30.82 24.26
N TYR A 369 -67.81 30.99 23.17
CA TYR A 369 -67.42 32.30 22.67
C TYR A 369 -68.58 33.04 21.98
N ASP A 370 -69.42 32.33 21.20
CA ASP A 370 -70.65 32.91 20.62
C ASP A 370 -71.59 33.42 21.72
N ASN A 371 -71.79 32.63 22.78
CA ASN A 371 -72.60 33.05 23.94
C ASN A 371 -72.03 34.29 24.62
N GLN A 372 -70.69 34.35 24.78
CA GLN A 372 -70.01 35.52 25.34
C GLN A 372 -70.22 36.75 24.45
N LEU A 373 -69.99 36.65 23.14
CA LEU A 373 -70.18 37.75 22.20
C LEU A 373 -71.64 38.23 22.14
N ARG A 374 -72.62 37.31 22.20
CA ARG A 374 -74.05 37.66 22.27
C ARG A 374 -74.40 38.41 23.55
N GLN A 375 -73.79 38.04 24.67
CA GLN A 375 -74.01 38.71 25.94
C GLN A 375 -73.40 40.12 25.93
N GLU A 376 -72.15 40.25 25.47
CA GLU A 376 -71.48 41.54 25.26
C GLU A 376 -72.28 42.44 24.30
N PHE A 377 -72.81 41.88 23.22
CA PHE A 377 -73.64 42.61 22.25
C PHE A 377 -74.95 43.10 22.87
N LYS A 378 -75.64 42.26 23.66
CA LYS A 378 -76.87 42.65 24.38
C LYS A 378 -76.60 43.80 25.36
N GLU A 379 -75.52 43.71 26.13
CA GLU A 379 -75.12 44.74 27.08
C GLU A 379 -74.80 46.07 26.38
N LYS A 380 -74.15 46.02 25.21
CA LYS A 380 -73.91 47.21 24.38
C LYS A 380 -75.18 47.83 23.83
N VAL A 381 -76.09 47.03 23.28
CA VAL A 381 -77.38 47.52 22.75
C VAL A 381 -78.19 48.20 23.84
N GLU A 382 -78.21 47.62 25.05
CA GLU A 382 -78.91 48.22 26.18
C GLU A 382 -78.26 49.54 26.62
N SER A 383 -76.92 49.62 26.58
CA SER A 383 -76.19 50.87 26.87
C SER A 383 -76.52 51.99 25.87
N TRP A 384 -76.72 51.67 24.59
CA TRP A 384 -77.10 52.66 23.56
C TRP A 384 -78.54 53.14 23.70
N ARG A 385 -79.45 52.26 24.13
CA ARG A 385 -80.82 52.66 24.46
C ARG A 385 -80.87 53.63 25.63
N GLN A 386 -79.97 53.46 26.59
CA GLN A 386 -79.87 54.35 27.75
C GLN A 386 -79.14 55.67 27.46
N SER A 387 -78.41 55.78 26.35
CA SER A 387 -77.62 56.98 26.01
C SER A 387 -78.40 58.07 25.24
N GLY A 388 -79.71 57.89 25.02
CA GLY A 388 -80.57 58.89 24.38
C GLY A 388 -80.41 59.02 22.86
N LEU A 389 -79.78 58.03 22.20
CA LEU A 389 -79.68 57.98 20.73
C LEU A 389 -81.06 57.79 20.11
N SER A 390 -81.30 58.39 18.94
CA SER A 390 -82.54 58.15 18.19
C SER A 390 -82.58 56.72 17.67
N GLU A 391 -83.78 56.15 17.50
CA GLU A 391 -83.95 54.77 17.03
C GLU A 391 -83.20 54.51 15.71
N ALA A 392 -83.13 55.51 14.82
CA ALA A 392 -82.38 55.40 13.57
C ALA A 392 -80.85 55.30 13.77
N GLU A 393 -80.28 56.06 14.71
CA GLU A 393 -78.85 56.02 15.06
C GLU A 393 -78.48 54.73 15.79
N ILE A 394 -79.38 54.21 16.64
CA ILE A 394 -79.24 52.91 17.28
C ILE A 394 -79.18 51.80 16.23
N GLN A 395 -80.08 51.81 15.24
CA GLN A 395 -80.08 50.81 14.16
C GLN A 395 -78.80 50.87 13.30
N GLN A 396 -78.27 52.07 13.00
CA GLN A 396 -77.01 52.21 12.26
C GLN A 396 -75.81 51.69 13.07
N THR A 397 -75.77 51.97 14.37
CA THR A 397 -74.70 51.52 15.29
C THR A 397 -74.74 50.01 15.52
N ILE A 398 -75.96 49.44 15.64
CA ILE A 398 -76.22 48.00 15.69
C ILE A 398 -75.60 47.32 14.46
N HIS A 399 -75.82 47.86 13.26
CA HIS A 399 -75.30 47.24 12.03
C HIS A 399 -73.75 47.21 12.00
N ALA A 400 -73.10 48.29 12.44
CA ALA A 400 -71.65 48.37 12.53
C ALA A 400 -71.07 47.40 13.57
N GLU A 401 -71.69 47.27 14.74
CA GLU A 401 -71.24 46.36 15.80
C GLU A 401 -71.53 44.89 15.47
N ILE A 402 -72.62 44.57 14.78
CA ILE A 402 -72.85 43.22 14.23
C ILE A 402 -71.67 42.85 13.32
N THR A 403 -71.31 43.74 12.39
CA THR A 403 -70.17 43.53 11.49
C THR A 403 -68.85 43.34 12.26
N GLN A 404 -68.63 44.11 13.34
CA GLN A 404 -67.44 43.99 14.18
C GLN A 404 -67.41 42.69 14.98
N THR A 405 -68.55 42.29 15.54
CA THR A 405 -68.73 41.04 16.31
C THR A 405 -68.53 39.83 15.42
N ASP A 406 -69.08 39.84 14.21
CA ASP A 406 -68.87 38.80 13.20
C ASP A 406 -67.38 38.67 12.84
N ARG A 407 -66.67 39.79 12.64
CA ARG A 407 -65.22 39.75 12.38
C ARG A 407 -64.44 39.12 13.55
N LYS A 408 -64.77 39.48 14.80
CA LYS A 408 -64.14 38.89 15.99
C LYS A 408 -64.41 37.39 16.08
N PHE A 409 -65.66 36.98 15.82
CA PHE A 409 -66.05 35.57 15.81
C PHE A 409 -65.31 34.77 14.72
N GLN A 410 -65.22 35.29 13.50
CA GLN A 410 -64.50 34.67 12.39
C GLN A 410 -62.99 34.54 12.67
N GLU A 411 -62.37 35.57 13.25
CA GLU A 411 -60.95 35.54 13.62
C GLU A 411 -60.69 34.51 14.73
N PHE A 412 -61.55 34.44 15.75
CA PHE A 412 -61.46 33.42 16.79
C PHE A 412 -61.63 31.99 16.23
N GLN A 413 -62.61 31.78 15.34
CA GLN A 413 -62.80 30.51 14.64
C GLN A 413 -61.52 30.10 13.89
N LYS A 414 -60.93 31.03 13.13
CA LYS A 414 -59.70 30.80 12.38
C LYS A 414 -58.53 30.45 13.31
N GLN A 415 -58.35 31.16 14.42
CA GLN A 415 -57.29 30.89 15.39
C GLN A 415 -57.42 29.51 16.04
N ILE A 416 -58.63 29.09 16.43
CA ILE A 416 -58.82 27.75 16.98
C ILE A 416 -58.59 26.68 15.92
N ILE A 417 -59.10 26.86 14.69
CA ILE A 417 -58.86 25.90 13.60
C ILE A 417 -57.37 25.71 13.36
N GLU A 418 -56.60 26.79 13.26
CA GLU A 418 -55.15 26.70 13.06
C GLU A 418 -54.43 26.08 14.27
N ARG A 419 -54.85 26.40 15.50
CA ARG A 419 -54.33 25.74 16.71
C ARG A 419 -54.58 24.23 16.68
N GLN A 420 -55.80 23.79 16.40
CA GLN A 420 -56.16 22.38 16.34
C GLN A 420 -55.45 21.63 15.21
N LYS A 421 -55.31 22.26 14.03
CA LYS A 421 -54.50 21.72 12.93
C LYS A 421 -53.04 21.51 13.35
N ASN A 422 -52.45 22.49 14.04
CA ASN A 422 -51.07 22.39 14.51
C ASN A 422 -50.91 21.31 15.59
N GLU A 423 -51.82 21.23 16.55
CA GLU A 423 -51.83 20.16 17.57
C GLU A 423 -51.98 18.77 16.93
N LEU A 424 -52.91 18.62 15.97
CA LEU A 424 -53.09 17.37 15.25
C LEU A 424 -51.84 17.00 14.43
N ARG A 425 -51.22 17.97 13.76
CA ARG A 425 -49.95 17.78 13.01
C ARG A 425 -48.83 17.32 13.94
N GLN A 426 -48.69 17.90 15.13
CA GLN A 426 -47.70 17.46 16.11
C GLN A 426 -47.95 16.02 16.59
N ILE A 427 -49.21 15.65 16.83
CA ILE A 427 -49.57 14.27 17.20
C ILE A 427 -49.25 13.29 16.07
N ILE A 428 -49.59 13.65 14.82
CA ILE A 428 -49.28 12.84 13.62
C ILE A 428 -47.76 12.64 13.51
N ASN A 429 -46.99 13.73 13.54
CA ASN A 429 -45.53 13.66 13.45
C ASN A 429 -44.95 12.80 14.56
N LYS A 430 -45.41 12.96 15.81
CA LYS A 430 -44.97 12.14 16.94
C LYS A 430 -45.25 10.65 16.72
N LYS A 431 -46.42 10.29 16.17
CA LYS A 431 -46.76 8.90 15.85
C LYS A 431 -45.91 8.35 14.70
N ILE A 432 -45.68 9.13 13.64
CA ILE A 432 -44.82 8.74 12.52
C ILE A 432 -43.38 8.52 13.00
N THR A 433 -42.81 9.47 13.75
CA THR A 433 -41.48 9.34 14.34
C THR A 433 -41.38 8.10 15.21
N ALA A 434 -42.39 7.80 16.04
CA ALA A 434 -42.38 6.58 16.85
C ALA A 434 -42.31 5.28 16.02
N LYS A 435 -43.02 5.21 14.87
CA LYS A 435 -42.96 4.07 13.95
C LYS A 435 -41.61 4.00 13.21
N LEU A 436 -41.06 5.14 12.78
CA LEU A 436 -39.73 5.19 12.17
C LEU A 436 -38.64 4.74 13.15
N THR A 437 -38.69 5.21 14.40
CA THR A 437 -37.79 4.76 15.47
C THR A 437 -37.94 3.27 15.76
N GLU A 438 -39.13 2.69 15.58
CA GLU A 438 -39.30 1.24 15.70
C GLU A 438 -38.58 0.48 14.56
N ILE A 439 -38.66 0.98 13.33
CA ILE A 439 -37.92 0.42 12.18
C ILE A 439 -36.42 0.55 12.41
N GLU A 440 -35.93 1.72 12.84
CA GLU A 440 -34.52 1.94 13.16
C GLU A 440 -34.03 0.97 14.25
N ASN A 441 -34.80 0.82 15.33
CA ASN A 441 -34.48 -0.14 16.38
C ASN A 441 -34.45 -1.59 15.89
N PHE A 442 -35.33 -1.95 14.94
CA PHE A 442 -35.32 -3.26 14.30
C PHE A 442 -34.06 -3.44 13.42
N LEU A 443 -33.70 -2.44 12.61
CA LEU A 443 -32.54 -2.45 11.74
C LEU A 443 -31.21 -2.58 12.52
N ASP A 444 -31.12 -1.94 13.69
CA ASP A 444 -29.94 -1.97 14.56
C ASP A 444 -29.89 -3.18 15.51
N SER A 445 -30.96 -3.98 15.56
CA SER A 445 -31.11 -5.03 16.56
C SER A 445 -30.01 -6.12 16.52
N PRO A 446 -29.49 -6.57 15.36
CA PRO A 446 -28.38 -7.53 15.34
C PRO A 446 -27.12 -6.99 16.01
N GLU A 447 -26.85 -5.70 15.87
CA GLU A 447 -25.68 -5.04 16.44
C GLU A 447 -25.87 -4.76 17.93
N LYS A 448 -27.06 -4.30 18.35
CA LYS A 448 -27.38 -4.02 19.78
C LYS A 448 -27.55 -5.28 20.63
N LEU A 449 -28.03 -6.37 20.05
CA LEU A 449 -28.27 -7.66 20.72
C LEU A 449 -27.24 -8.73 20.32
N GLY A 450 -26.21 -8.31 19.60
CA GLY A 450 -25.03 -9.12 19.33
C GLY A 450 -23.97 -8.93 20.41
N TYR A 451 -23.16 -9.96 20.61
CA TYR A 451 -21.98 -9.94 21.48
C TYR A 451 -20.82 -10.65 20.78
N GLN A 452 -19.62 -10.55 21.34
CA GLN A 452 -18.47 -11.35 20.94
C GLN A 452 -18.07 -12.23 22.12
N ALA A 453 -17.74 -13.48 21.84
CA ALA A 453 -17.24 -14.43 22.82
C ALA A 453 -15.86 -14.91 22.40
N ALA A 454 -14.95 -15.03 23.37
CA ALA A 454 -13.69 -15.71 23.15
C ALA A 454 -13.91 -17.19 22.83
N ARG A 455 -13.21 -17.66 21.81
CA ARG A 455 -12.99 -19.07 21.54
C ARG A 455 -11.50 -19.32 21.65
N TYR A 456 -11.14 -20.25 22.52
CA TYR A 456 -9.78 -20.79 22.63
C TYR A 456 -9.78 -22.14 21.93
N ASP A 457 -8.91 -22.30 20.95
CA ASP A 457 -8.72 -23.58 20.27
C ASP A 457 -7.57 -24.30 21.00
N GLY A 458 -7.86 -25.49 21.52
CA GLY A 458 -6.99 -26.21 22.47
C GLY A 458 -7.11 -25.71 23.92
N ASP A 459 -6.31 -26.25 24.83
CA ASP A 459 -6.37 -25.97 26.28
C ASP A 459 -5.66 -24.66 26.67
N LEU A 460 -5.87 -23.60 25.88
CA LEU A 460 -5.25 -22.28 26.09
C LEU A 460 -6.08 -21.32 26.93
N GLN A 461 -7.37 -21.61 27.16
CA GLN A 461 -8.23 -20.79 28.03
C GLN A 461 -7.54 -20.60 29.39
N GLY A 462 -7.63 -19.39 29.97
CA GLY A 462 -7.10 -19.05 31.29
C GLY A 462 -5.58 -19.11 31.49
N THR A 463 -4.82 -19.58 30.49
CA THR A 463 -3.35 -19.52 30.48
C THR A 463 -2.85 -18.13 30.14
N GLU A 464 -1.59 -17.82 30.49
CA GLU A 464 -0.95 -16.55 30.10
C GLU A 464 -0.87 -16.41 28.57
N VAL A 465 -0.60 -17.50 27.84
CA VAL A 465 -0.57 -17.53 26.37
C VAL A 465 -1.94 -17.14 25.82
N GLY A 466 -3.01 -17.79 26.28
CA GLY A 466 -4.38 -17.47 25.88
C GLY A 466 -4.73 -16.00 26.11
N MET A 467 -4.30 -15.42 27.24
CA MET A 467 -4.52 -14.00 27.53
C MET A 467 -3.75 -13.07 26.58
N VAL A 468 -2.51 -13.41 26.19
CA VAL A 468 -1.74 -12.65 25.19
C VAL A 468 -2.39 -12.73 23.80
N LEU A 469 -2.89 -13.92 23.41
CA LEU A 469 -3.62 -14.10 22.15
C LEU A 469 -4.91 -13.26 22.13
N PHE A 470 -5.66 -13.29 23.23
CA PHE A 470 -6.86 -12.46 23.41
C PHE A 470 -6.50 -10.98 23.31
N TYR A 471 -5.49 -10.55 24.06
CA TYR A 471 -5.08 -9.16 24.17
C TYR A 471 -4.68 -8.57 22.82
N THR A 472 -3.78 -9.25 22.12
CA THR A 472 -3.20 -8.77 20.86
C THR A 472 -4.26 -8.72 19.75
N ASP A 473 -5.13 -9.72 19.69
CA ASP A 473 -6.28 -9.71 18.79
C ASP A 473 -7.25 -8.55 19.06
N LEU A 474 -7.67 -8.38 20.32
CA LEU A 474 -8.58 -7.30 20.69
C LEU A 474 -7.95 -5.92 20.44
N LEU A 475 -6.69 -5.73 20.83
CA LEU A 475 -6.00 -4.45 20.65
C LEU A 475 -5.88 -4.06 19.18
N ALA A 476 -5.54 -5.00 18.29
CA ALA A 476 -5.49 -4.75 16.85
C ALA A 476 -6.84 -4.25 16.32
N LYS A 477 -7.95 -4.83 16.80
CA LYS A 477 -9.30 -4.38 16.46
C LYS A 477 -9.60 -2.99 17.02
N LEU A 478 -9.25 -2.72 18.28
CA LEU A 478 -9.43 -1.40 18.90
C LEU A 478 -8.69 -0.31 18.11
N TRP A 479 -7.45 -0.57 17.69
CA TRP A 479 -6.68 0.35 16.86
C TRP A 479 -7.19 0.45 15.42
N ALA A 480 -7.70 -0.62 14.82
CA ALA A 480 -8.32 -0.56 13.50
C ALA A 480 -9.61 0.29 13.52
N LEU A 481 -10.40 0.21 14.59
CA LEU A 481 -11.64 0.98 14.77
C LEU A 481 -11.41 2.43 15.22
N ASN A 482 -10.18 2.80 15.61
CA ASN A 482 -9.89 4.04 16.34
C ASN A 482 -10.73 4.18 17.62
N TYR A 483 -10.91 3.07 18.34
CA TYR A 483 -11.77 3.03 19.52
C TYR A 483 -11.25 3.97 20.62
N LEU A 484 -12.08 4.95 21.00
CA LEU A 484 -11.74 6.00 21.98
C LEU A 484 -10.46 6.77 21.62
N ASP A 485 -10.17 6.95 20.32
CA ASP A 485 -8.97 7.64 19.83
C ASP A 485 -7.63 7.08 20.35
N ASN A 486 -7.58 5.76 20.64
CA ASN A 486 -6.37 5.11 21.17
C ASN A 486 -5.44 4.54 20.09
N THR A 487 -5.70 4.77 18.81
CA THR A 487 -4.80 4.33 17.74
C THR A 487 -3.51 5.16 17.79
N PRO A 488 -2.32 4.54 17.73
CA PRO A 488 -1.04 5.23 17.96
C PRO A 488 -0.56 6.06 16.76
N THR A 489 -1.46 6.82 16.10
CA THR A 489 -1.15 7.57 14.88
C THR A 489 -0.15 8.72 15.09
N SER A 490 -0.01 9.20 16.34
CA SER A 490 0.93 10.27 16.71
C SER A 490 2.33 9.77 17.05
N VAL A 491 2.47 8.47 17.34
CA VAL A 491 3.75 7.87 17.78
C VAL A 491 4.33 6.97 16.70
N ILE A 492 3.49 6.25 15.96
CA ILE A 492 3.90 5.40 14.85
C ILE A 492 3.54 6.13 13.55
N PRO A 493 4.54 6.70 12.82
CA PRO A 493 4.30 7.44 11.60
C PRO A 493 3.56 6.59 10.56
N ASP A 494 2.60 7.20 9.86
CA ASP A 494 1.75 6.59 8.84
C ASP A 494 0.82 5.46 9.32
N PHE A 495 0.81 5.13 10.62
CA PHE A 495 -0.17 4.22 11.20
C PHE A 495 -1.55 4.88 11.14
N ASN A 496 -2.39 4.47 10.19
CA ASN A 496 -3.77 4.97 10.08
C ASN A 496 -4.77 3.88 10.50
N PRO A 497 -5.77 4.19 11.36
CA PRO A 497 -6.84 3.24 11.64
C PRO A 497 -7.63 2.95 10.37
N LEU A 498 -8.25 1.77 10.27
CA LEU A 498 -9.02 1.35 9.10
C LEU A 498 -10.11 2.36 8.72
N THR A 499 -10.69 3.05 9.71
CA THR A 499 -11.70 4.10 9.53
C THR A 499 -11.16 5.37 8.85
N LYS A 500 -9.83 5.60 8.88
CA LYS A 500 -9.14 6.73 8.24
C LYS A 500 -8.39 6.33 6.98
N VAL A 501 -8.25 5.04 6.67
CA VAL A 501 -7.64 4.57 5.42
C VAL A 501 -8.50 5.01 4.23
N LYS A 502 -7.94 5.89 3.41
CA LYS A 502 -8.62 6.47 2.27
C LYS A 502 -8.42 5.60 1.04
N VAL A 503 -9.50 5.10 0.44
CA VAL A 503 -9.47 4.33 -0.82
C VAL A 503 -10.43 4.86 -1.88
N SER A 504 -9.98 4.90 -3.12
CA SER A 504 -10.69 5.40 -4.29
C SER A 504 -12.11 4.85 -4.44
N SER A 505 -12.97 5.66 -5.07
CA SER A 505 -14.36 5.28 -5.36
C SER A 505 -14.48 4.11 -6.36
N ILE A 506 -13.38 3.74 -7.05
CA ILE A 506 -13.32 2.49 -7.84
C ILE A 506 -13.66 1.25 -6.99
N TYR A 507 -13.39 1.31 -5.67
CA TYR A 507 -13.66 0.23 -4.73
C TYR A 507 -15.02 0.33 -4.03
N LYS A 508 -15.85 1.35 -4.31
CA LYS A 508 -17.09 1.62 -3.55
C LYS A 508 -18.00 0.39 -3.46
N LYS A 509 -18.31 -0.24 -4.59
CA LYS A 509 -19.16 -1.45 -4.60
C LYS A 509 -18.54 -2.66 -3.91
N GLU A 510 -17.22 -2.81 -4.00
CA GLU A 510 -16.51 -3.86 -3.26
C GLU A 510 -16.69 -3.65 -1.75
N LEU A 511 -16.53 -2.41 -1.27
CA LEU A 511 -16.65 -2.06 0.14
C LEU A 511 -18.08 -2.17 0.68
N GLU A 512 -19.07 -1.89 -0.16
CA GLU A 512 -20.50 -2.12 0.14
C GLU A 512 -20.80 -3.61 0.27
N LYS A 513 -20.31 -4.43 -0.68
CA LYS A 513 -20.53 -5.88 -0.70
C LYS A 513 -19.75 -6.63 0.38
N LEU A 514 -18.50 -6.23 0.62
CA LEU A 514 -17.56 -6.87 1.55
C LEU A 514 -17.45 -6.06 2.85
N SER A 515 -18.60 -5.81 3.48
CA SER A 515 -18.68 -4.92 4.64
C SER A 515 -18.19 -5.54 5.95
N TYR A 516 -18.06 -6.86 5.99
CA TYR A 516 -17.56 -7.61 7.14
C TYR A 516 -16.12 -8.03 6.89
N THR A 517 -15.27 -7.74 7.86
CA THR A 517 -13.86 -8.13 7.83
C THR A 517 -13.53 -8.95 9.07
N ARG A 518 -12.86 -10.07 8.86
CA ARG A 518 -12.21 -10.82 9.92
C ARG A 518 -10.70 -10.60 9.81
N LEU A 519 -10.06 -10.17 10.89
CA LEU A 519 -8.62 -9.96 11.02
C LEU A 519 -8.02 -11.12 11.81
N TRP A 520 -6.87 -11.63 11.38
CA TRP A 520 -6.14 -12.63 12.14
C TRP A 520 -4.65 -12.40 12.18
N PHE A 521 -4.05 -12.85 13.27
CA PHE A 521 -2.61 -13.12 13.33
C PHE A 521 -2.33 -14.58 12.99
N GLY A 522 -1.22 -14.84 12.32
CA GLY A 522 -0.76 -16.20 12.05
C GLY A 522 0.69 -16.26 11.58
N PRO A 523 1.20 -17.46 11.26
CA PRO A 523 2.58 -17.63 10.84
C PRO A 523 2.84 -16.90 9.52
N GLN A 524 3.98 -16.21 9.46
CA GLN A 524 4.46 -15.53 8.27
C GLN A 524 5.36 -16.47 7.47
N ASP A 525 5.02 -16.71 6.20
CA ASP A 525 5.69 -17.77 5.47
C ASP A 525 7.18 -17.53 5.24
N LYS A 526 7.58 -16.28 5.02
CA LYS A 526 8.99 -15.89 4.93
C LYS A 526 9.71 -15.80 6.29
N GLY A 527 8.97 -15.87 7.39
CA GLY A 527 9.51 -15.73 8.74
C GLY A 527 10.23 -16.97 9.27
N PHE A 528 10.09 -18.12 8.59
CA PHE A 528 10.75 -19.36 8.98
C PHE A 528 11.04 -20.27 7.78
N GLN A 529 11.97 -21.22 7.97
CA GLN A 529 12.37 -22.19 6.95
C GLN A 529 12.78 -23.52 7.60
N VAL A 530 12.38 -24.63 6.98
CA VAL A 530 12.86 -25.97 7.33
C VAL A 530 14.12 -26.27 6.51
N ALA A 531 15.17 -26.79 7.13
CA ALA A 531 16.46 -27.06 6.51
C ALA A 531 17.05 -28.41 6.94
N ASN A 532 18.17 -28.80 6.33
CA ASN A 532 18.93 -30.03 6.63
C ASN A 532 18.02 -31.25 6.68
N GLU A 533 17.39 -31.59 5.55
CA GLU A 533 16.51 -32.77 5.43
C GLU A 533 15.33 -32.82 6.43
N GLY A 534 14.98 -31.69 7.05
CA GLY A 534 13.88 -31.61 8.00
C GLY A 534 14.31 -31.59 9.47
N THR A 535 15.62 -31.70 9.75
CA THR A 535 16.15 -31.71 11.12
C THR A 535 16.32 -30.31 11.71
N ASN A 536 16.25 -29.24 10.90
CA ASN A 536 16.46 -27.87 11.35
C ASN A 536 15.25 -26.98 11.05
N LEU A 537 14.90 -26.13 12.01
CA LEU A 537 13.93 -25.05 11.88
C LEU A 537 14.61 -23.72 12.16
N LEU A 538 14.57 -22.83 11.18
CA LEU A 538 15.28 -21.55 11.18
C LEU A 538 14.28 -20.40 11.16
N PHE A 539 14.56 -19.31 11.87
CA PHE A 539 13.67 -18.16 11.94
C PHE A 539 14.34 -16.86 11.51
N ALA A 540 13.55 -16.00 10.87
CA ALA A 540 13.87 -14.58 10.76
C ALA A 540 13.43 -13.89 12.05
N ARG A 541 13.68 -12.58 12.14
CA ARG A 541 13.24 -11.76 13.27
C ARG A 541 11.72 -11.88 13.51
N ASN A 542 10.92 -11.71 12.45
CA ASN A 542 9.46 -11.79 12.52
C ASN A 542 8.98 -13.11 11.90
N ALA A 543 8.17 -13.85 12.64
CA ALA A 543 7.46 -15.05 12.21
C ALA A 543 5.94 -14.88 12.28
N THR A 544 5.46 -13.71 12.70
CA THR A 544 4.03 -13.37 12.78
C THR A 544 3.66 -12.39 11.69
N ARG A 545 2.52 -12.63 11.04
CA ARG A 545 1.85 -11.66 10.16
C ARG A 545 0.43 -11.41 10.62
N ILE A 546 -0.14 -10.31 10.15
CA ILE A 546 -1.59 -10.08 10.17
C ILE A 546 -2.16 -10.31 8.77
N TYR A 547 -3.34 -10.91 8.69
CA TYR A 547 -4.07 -11.11 7.43
C TYR A 547 -5.58 -10.99 7.67
N ALA A 548 -6.34 -10.89 6.60
CA ALA A 548 -7.77 -10.83 6.68
C ALA A 548 -8.44 -11.46 5.49
N ALA A 549 -9.70 -11.77 5.74
CA ALA A 549 -10.66 -12.09 4.71
C ALA A 549 -11.88 -11.22 4.94
N SER A 550 -12.44 -10.73 3.84
CA SER A 550 -13.70 -10.00 3.89
C SER A 550 -14.81 -10.89 3.35
N SER A 551 -16.03 -10.64 3.80
CA SER A 551 -17.18 -11.47 3.43
C SER A 551 -18.43 -10.62 3.29
N ASP A 552 -19.36 -11.13 2.49
CA ASP A 552 -20.75 -10.67 2.47
C ASP A 552 -21.46 -11.18 3.75
N PRO A 553 -22.04 -10.31 4.59
CA PRO A 553 -22.74 -10.74 5.82
C PRO A 553 -23.93 -11.66 5.56
N LEU A 554 -24.48 -11.69 4.35
CA LEU A 554 -25.55 -12.61 3.94
C LEU A 554 -25.02 -13.98 3.52
N LYS A 555 -23.70 -14.11 3.32
CA LYS A 555 -23.03 -15.37 2.95
C LYS A 555 -21.88 -15.69 3.91
N PRO A 556 -22.16 -15.84 5.22
CA PRO A 556 -21.12 -16.13 6.20
C PRO A 556 -20.36 -17.42 5.83
N GLY A 557 -19.05 -17.41 6.03
CA GLY A 557 -18.16 -18.52 5.69
C GLY A 557 -17.70 -18.55 4.22
N LYS A 558 -18.25 -17.71 3.33
CA LYS A 558 -17.70 -17.48 1.98
C LYS A 558 -16.78 -16.28 1.98
N GLU A 559 -15.62 -16.47 2.60
CA GLU A 559 -14.57 -15.46 2.72
C GLU A 559 -13.85 -15.25 1.37
N THR A 560 -13.57 -13.99 1.04
CA THR A 560 -12.79 -13.58 -0.13
C THR A 560 -11.54 -12.83 0.32
N THR A 561 -10.66 -12.51 -0.64
CA THR A 561 -9.55 -11.57 -0.39
C THR A 561 -10.06 -10.30 0.29
N ALA A 562 -9.29 -9.77 1.24
CA ALA A 562 -9.65 -8.55 1.98
C ALA A 562 -10.07 -7.40 1.04
N ALA A 563 -11.05 -6.61 1.49
CA ALA A 563 -11.48 -5.42 0.77
C ALA A 563 -10.34 -4.40 0.63
N ALA A 564 -10.33 -3.54 -0.38
CA ALA A 564 -9.20 -2.64 -0.67
C ALA A 564 -8.69 -1.81 0.53
N ASN A 565 -9.58 -1.23 1.34
CA ASN A 565 -9.17 -0.48 2.55
C ASN A 565 -8.56 -1.37 3.63
N THR A 566 -9.13 -2.57 3.80
CA THR A 566 -8.66 -3.57 4.75
C THR A 566 -7.31 -4.09 4.31
N ASN A 567 -7.14 -4.37 3.01
CA ASN A 567 -5.85 -4.76 2.45
C ASN A 567 -4.79 -3.68 2.68
N ALA A 568 -5.08 -2.40 2.39
CA ALA A 568 -4.15 -1.31 2.63
C ALA A 568 -3.74 -1.17 4.12
N PHE A 569 -4.70 -1.26 5.05
CA PHE A 569 -4.44 -1.27 6.50
C PHE A 569 -3.52 -2.43 6.90
N LEU A 570 -3.78 -3.63 6.39
CA LEU A 570 -3.07 -4.84 6.80
C LEU A 570 -1.71 -5.00 6.16
N SER A 571 -1.58 -4.61 4.88
CA SER A 571 -0.29 -4.56 4.22
C SER A 571 0.63 -3.64 5.02
N TRP A 572 0.18 -2.41 5.32
CA TRP A 572 0.92 -1.47 6.17
C TRP A 572 1.25 -2.09 7.54
N TRP A 573 0.28 -2.68 8.24
CA TRP A 573 0.56 -3.28 9.54
C TRP A 573 1.58 -4.43 9.44
N SER A 574 1.43 -5.35 8.49
CA SER A 574 2.38 -6.46 8.31
C SER A 574 3.77 -5.94 7.95
N ASP A 575 3.84 -4.90 7.13
CA ASP A 575 5.05 -4.20 6.69
C ASP A 575 5.69 -3.33 7.79
N HIS A 576 5.00 -3.14 8.92
CA HIS A 576 5.44 -2.32 10.05
C HIS A 576 5.22 -2.94 11.44
N TYR A 577 4.85 -4.22 11.51
CA TYR A 577 4.78 -5.12 12.67
C TYR A 577 5.86 -4.88 13.72
N GLU A 578 7.14 -4.72 13.34
CA GLU A 578 8.20 -4.55 14.33
C GLU A 578 8.09 -3.21 15.07
N GLU A 579 7.65 -2.15 14.40
CA GLU A 579 7.39 -0.86 15.05
C GLU A 579 6.16 -0.91 15.93
N VAL A 580 5.14 -1.61 15.48
CA VAL A 580 3.97 -1.91 16.29
C VAL A 580 4.38 -2.69 17.55
N ALA A 581 5.26 -3.68 17.42
CA ALA A 581 5.72 -4.51 18.51
C ALA A 581 6.66 -3.78 19.47
N ARG A 582 7.51 -2.88 18.98
CA ARG A 582 8.32 -1.99 19.83
C ARG A 582 7.42 -1.03 20.64
N TYR A 583 6.34 -0.55 20.04
CA TYR A 583 5.39 0.31 20.74
C TYR A 583 4.59 -0.49 21.79
N GLU A 584 4.06 -1.65 21.43
CA GLU A 584 3.33 -2.57 22.31
C GLU A 584 4.04 -3.94 22.40
N PRO A 585 4.86 -4.17 23.45
CA PRO A 585 5.67 -5.37 23.62
C PRO A 585 4.89 -6.69 23.67
N GLN A 586 3.57 -6.68 23.92
CA GLN A 586 2.78 -7.93 23.79
C GLN A 586 2.79 -8.49 22.35
N TYR A 587 3.00 -7.67 21.31
CA TYR A 587 3.19 -8.21 19.96
C TYR A 587 4.57 -8.86 19.78
N GLU A 588 5.62 -8.38 20.47
CA GLU A 588 6.91 -9.09 20.48
C GLU A 588 6.76 -10.47 21.15
N ARG A 589 5.99 -10.52 22.25
CA ARG A 589 5.65 -11.77 22.93
C ARG A 589 4.80 -12.69 22.04
N LEU A 590 3.84 -12.14 21.28
CA LEU A 590 3.07 -12.89 20.28
C LEU A 590 3.99 -13.51 19.22
N ASN A 591 5.02 -12.79 18.77
CA ASN A 591 6.02 -13.34 17.85
C ASN A 591 6.79 -14.53 18.45
N GLN A 592 7.15 -14.48 19.73
CA GLN A 592 7.75 -15.66 20.41
C GLN A 592 6.77 -16.83 20.53
N ILE A 593 5.52 -16.57 20.91
CA ILE A 593 4.47 -17.59 20.97
C ILE A 593 4.33 -18.28 19.60
N MET A 594 4.35 -17.50 18.51
CA MET A 594 4.29 -18.01 17.14
C MET A 594 5.50 -18.90 16.81
N LYS A 595 6.72 -18.44 17.11
CA LYS A 595 7.95 -19.22 16.86
C LYS A 595 8.01 -20.51 17.65
N TRP A 596 7.70 -20.48 18.94
CA TRP A 596 7.67 -21.70 19.77
C TRP A 596 6.56 -22.65 19.37
N SER A 597 5.40 -22.14 18.96
CA SER A 597 4.35 -22.97 18.38
C SER A 597 4.79 -23.63 17.06
N LEU A 598 5.58 -22.93 16.23
CA LEU A 598 6.21 -23.51 15.03
C LEU A 598 7.19 -24.63 15.40
N VAL A 599 8.03 -24.44 16.43
CA VAL A 599 8.95 -25.50 16.92
C VAL A 599 8.18 -26.73 17.38
N ILE A 600 7.16 -26.55 18.22
CA ILE A 600 6.34 -27.67 18.75
C ILE A 600 5.66 -28.43 17.62
N ASN A 601 5.01 -27.73 16.70
CA ASN A 601 4.28 -28.38 15.62
C ASN A 601 5.22 -29.11 14.64
N TRP A 602 6.38 -28.52 14.34
CA TRP A 602 7.44 -29.16 13.55
C TRP A 602 7.95 -30.45 14.21
N LEU A 603 8.22 -30.43 15.52
CA LEU A 603 8.62 -31.63 16.27
C LEU A 603 7.54 -32.71 16.25
N ASN A 604 6.28 -32.32 16.48
CA ASN A 604 5.15 -33.25 16.49
C ASN A 604 4.96 -33.95 15.13
N GLN A 605 5.07 -33.22 14.03
CA GLN A 605 4.98 -33.80 12.68
C GLN A 605 6.16 -34.67 12.30
N SER A 606 7.34 -34.36 12.84
CA SER A 606 8.56 -35.13 12.60
C SER A 606 8.68 -36.33 13.55
N ASN A 607 7.62 -36.67 14.31
CA ASN A 607 7.60 -37.72 15.34
C ASN A 607 8.65 -37.55 16.46
N HIS A 608 9.06 -36.30 16.72
CA HIS A 608 10.02 -35.91 17.75
C HIS A 608 9.38 -35.11 18.91
N GLY A 609 8.05 -35.07 18.99
CA GLY A 609 7.31 -34.35 20.04
C GLY A 609 7.67 -34.74 21.48
N SER A 610 8.14 -35.97 21.69
CA SER A 610 8.57 -36.49 22.99
C SER A 610 9.83 -35.82 23.53
N ILE A 611 10.63 -35.13 22.71
CA ILE A 611 11.82 -34.39 23.16
C ILE A 611 11.42 -33.31 24.19
N LEU A 612 10.21 -32.75 24.06
CA LEU A 612 9.64 -31.79 25.00
C LEU A 612 8.70 -32.44 26.04
N GLY A 613 8.74 -33.77 26.19
CA GLY A 613 7.86 -34.51 27.11
C GLY A 613 7.98 -34.11 28.58
N PHE A 614 9.10 -33.51 28.98
CA PHE A 614 9.27 -32.94 30.33
C PHE A 614 8.30 -31.79 30.62
N LEU A 615 7.67 -31.18 29.60
CA LEU A 615 6.67 -30.13 29.74
C LEU A 615 5.31 -30.66 30.21
N GLN A 616 5.06 -31.98 30.16
CA GLN A 616 3.78 -32.58 30.57
C GLN A 616 3.40 -32.23 32.01
N ASN A 617 4.39 -32.13 32.91
CA ASN A 617 4.17 -31.87 34.34
C ASN A 617 4.36 -30.39 34.71
N VAL A 618 4.66 -29.51 33.75
CA VAL A 618 4.76 -28.08 34.00
C VAL A 618 3.36 -27.48 34.08
N PRO A 619 2.98 -26.80 35.16
CA PRO A 619 1.61 -26.30 35.32
C PRO A 619 1.33 -25.14 34.36
N ALA A 620 0.57 -25.40 33.29
CA ALA A 620 0.08 -24.35 32.37
C ALA A 620 -0.99 -23.44 33.00
N ASN A 621 -1.62 -23.90 34.09
CA ASN A 621 -2.66 -23.20 34.86
C ASN A 621 -3.84 -22.67 34.00
N PRO A 622 -4.59 -23.55 33.31
CA PRO A 622 -5.68 -23.17 32.39
C PRO A 622 -6.89 -22.49 33.04
N ASP A 623 -6.94 -22.40 34.37
CA ASP A 623 -8.02 -21.70 35.09
C ASP A 623 -7.52 -20.48 35.89
N LYS A 624 -6.25 -20.09 35.69
CA LYS A 624 -5.64 -19.01 36.48
C LYS A 624 -6.25 -17.65 36.17
N TRP A 625 -6.46 -17.38 34.89
CA TRP A 625 -6.83 -16.05 34.43
C TRP A 625 -8.24 -16.00 33.85
N TRP A 626 -8.88 -14.87 34.13
CA TRP A 626 -9.98 -14.36 33.34
C TRP A 626 -9.51 -13.01 32.78
N PHE A 627 -9.76 -12.71 31.51
CA PHE A 627 -9.11 -11.57 30.84
C PHE A 627 -9.22 -10.24 31.61
N SER A 628 -10.40 -9.92 32.14
CA SER A 628 -10.61 -8.67 32.88
C SER A 628 -9.83 -8.59 34.19
N ASP A 629 -9.43 -9.73 34.76
CA ASP A 629 -8.55 -9.80 35.93
C ASP A 629 -7.08 -9.78 35.52
N TRP A 630 -6.71 -10.52 34.47
CA TRP A 630 -5.36 -10.52 33.90
C TRP A 630 -4.89 -9.11 33.53
N VAL A 631 -5.71 -8.37 32.78
CA VAL A 631 -5.39 -6.99 32.36
C VAL A 631 -5.13 -6.08 33.57
N LYS A 632 -5.90 -6.21 34.66
CA LYS A 632 -5.67 -5.41 35.88
C LYS A 632 -4.31 -5.70 36.49
N THR A 633 -3.86 -6.96 36.44
CA THR A 633 -2.53 -7.33 36.97
C THR A 633 -1.38 -6.84 36.10
N GLN A 634 -1.59 -6.68 34.80
CA GLN A 634 -0.58 -6.10 33.90
C GLN A 634 -0.42 -4.59 34.12
N GLY A 635 -1.51 -3.88 34.44
CA GLY A 635 -1.49 -2.47 34.79
C GLY A 635 -0.91 -1.58 33.69
N THR A 636 0.07 -0.74 34.04
CA THR A 636 0.71 0.23 33.13
C THR A 636 1.64 -0.40 32.09
N LYS A 637 1.86 -1.72 32.13
CA LYS A 637 2.68 -2.45 31.15
C LYS A 637 2.01 -2.52 29.77
N LEU A 638 0.68 -2.44 29.72
CA LEU A 638 -0.10 -2.46 28.48
C LEU A 638 -0.27 -1.03 27.94
N ARG A 639 -0.27 -0.82 26.62
CA ARG A 639 -0.45 0.55 26.07
C ARG A 639 -1.88 1.04 26.15
N PHE A 640 -2.85 0.18 25.86
CA PHE A 640 -4.25 0.52 26.07
C PHE A 640 -4.61 0.41 27.57
N GLN A 641 -5.31 1.41 28.09
CA GLN A 641 -5.63 1.53 29.52
C GLN A 641 -7.15 1.59 29.81
N ASN A 642 -7.98 1.85 28.80
CA ASN A 642 -9.41 2.11 28.96
C ASN A 642 -10.28 0.84 29.02
N TRP A 643 -9.78 -0.26 29.58
CA TRP A 643 -10.42 -1.58 29.57
C TRP A 643 -11.82 -1.62 30.19
N LYS A 644 -12.08 -0.77 31.19
CA LYS A 644 -13.41 -0.65 31.81
C LYS A 644 -14.49 -0.19 30.82
N LYS A 645 -14.12 0.59 29.79
CA LYS A 645 -15.05 1.13 28.78
C LYS A 645 -15.52 0.08 27.77
N ILE A 646 -14.78 -1.02 27.62
CA ILE A 646 -15.17 -2.13 26.75
C ILE A 646 -16.43 -2.83 27.29
N GLY A 647 -16.58 -2.89 28.61
CA GLY A 647 -17.80 -3.42 29.25
C GLY A 647 -17.94 -4.94 29.15
N PHE A 648 -16.89 -5.71 29.48
CA PHE A 648 -16.95 -7.18 29.54
C PHE A 648 -18.16 -7.67 30.35
N TYR A 649 -18.87 -8.66 29.83
CA TYR A 649 -19.99 -9.28 30.53
C TYR A 649 -19.51 -10.19 31.66
N PRO A 650 -20.36 -10.45 32.68
CA PRO A 650 -20.05 -11.40 33.74
C PRO A 650 -19.80 -12.82 33.22
N ARG A 651 -19.06 -13.63 34.00
CA ARG A 651 -18.84 -15.06 33.72
C ARG A 651 -20.18 -15.79 33.57
N GLY A 652 -20.28 -16.69 32.58
CA GLY A 652 -21.53 -17.42 32.32
C GLY A 652 -22.59 -16.61 31.55
N TYR A 653 -22.26 -15.41 31.06
CA TYR A 653 -23.19 -14.59 30.27
C TYR A 653 -23.82 -15.42 29.15
N LYS A 654 -25.15 -15.59 29.19
CA LYS A 654 -25.92 -16.38 28.22
C LYS A 654 -25.42 -17.83 28.04
N GLY A 655 -24.79 -18.41 29.06
CA GLY A 655 -24.24 -19.77 29.04
C GLY A 655 -22.86 -19.89 28.40
N ILE A 656 -22.22 -18.77 28.04
CA ILE A 656 -20.85 -18.74 27.53
C ILE A 656 -19.87 -18.98 28.69
N LYS A 657 -18.97 -19.95 28.51
CA LYS A 657 -17.96 -20.35 29.51
C LYS A 657 -16.67 -19.54 29.46
N THR A 658 -16.50 -18.76 28.40
CA THR A 658 -15.35 -17.89 28.11
C THR A 658 -15.75 -16.41 28.24
N GLU A 659 -14.78 -15.53 28.09
CA GLU A 659 -14.97 -14.09 28.10
C GLU A 659 -15.97 -13.66 27.02
N ALA A 660 -16.96 -12.87 27.43
CA ALA A 660 -17.93 -12.28 26.54
C ALA A 660 -17.93 -10.75 26.68
N MET A 661 -18.16 -10.05 25.58
CA MET A 661 -18.17 -8.59 25.51
C MET A 661 -19.17 -8.11 24.44
N PRO A 662 -19.60 -6.83 24.49
CA PRO A 662 -20.39 -6.24 23.40
C PRO A 662 -19.66 -6.34 22.06
N ILE A 663 -20.40 -6.36 20.94
CA ILE A 663 -19.79 -6.14 19.63
C ILE A 663 -19.23 -4.72 19.59
N LEU A 664 -17.91 -4.61 19.36
CA LEU A 664 -17.30 -3.31 19.15
C LEU A 664 -17.48 -2.87 17.70
N ALA A 665 -17.97 -1.64 17.53
CA ALA A 665 -18.14 -0.99 16.25
C ALA A 665 -17.26 0.26 16.19
N SER A 666 -16.88 0.66 14.98
CA SER A 666 -16.27 1.98 14.79
C SER A 666 -17.31 3.05 15.08
N GLU A 667 -16.86 4.26 15.39
CA GLU A 667 -17.71 5.43 15.18
C GLU A 667 -18.15 5.49 13.72
N SER A 668 -19.33 6.06 13.46
CA SER A 668 -19.74 6.38 12.09
C SER A 668 -18.73 7.35 11.49
N TYR A 669 -18.06 6.96 10.41
CA TYR A 669 -17.03 7.79 9.77
C TYR A 669 -17.46 8.18 8.36
N GLN A 670 -16.96 9.33 7.92
CA GLN A 670 -17.50 10.05 6.76
C GLN A 670 -17.46 9.27 5.45
N ARG A 671 -16.54 8.31 5.28
CA ARG A 671 -16.30 7.67 3.98
C ARG A 671 -17.38 6.64 3.64
N PHE A 672 -18.27 6.99 2.73
CA PHE A 672 -19.46 6.22 2.30
C PHE A 672 -20.51 5.97 3.40
N GLY A 673 -20.46 6.70 4.52
CA GLY A 673 -21.49 6.66 5.57
C GLY A 673 -21.67 5.32 6.30
N GLN A 674 -20.73 4.38 6.18
CA GLN A 674 -20.87 3.02 6.75
C GLN A 674 -20.17 2.87 8.10
N THR A 675 -20.85 2.26 9.07
CA THR A 675 -20.21 1.72 10.28
C THR A 675 -19.54 0.39 9.95
N ARG A 676 -18.33 0.14 10.45
CA ARG A 676 -17.60 -1.12 10.24
C ARG A 676 -17.60 -1.98 11.49
N LEU A 677 -17.72 -3.28 11.27
CA LEU A 677 -17.55 -4.31 12.29
C LEU A 677 -16.30 -5.12 11.94
N ILE A 678 -15.46 -5.36 12.94
CA ILE A 678 -14.23 -6.13 12.78
C ILE A 678 -14.27 -7.33 13.74
N GLN A 679 -14.07 -8.52 13.20
CA GLN A 679 -14.05 -9.79 13.92
C GLN A 679 -12.73 -10.54 13.64
N GLY A 680 -12.55 -11.77 14.12
CA GLY A 680 -11.37 -12.60 13.85
C GLY A 680 -10.54 -12.93 15.10
N GLY A 681 -9.28 -13.35 14.95
CA GLY A 681 -8.54 -14.01 16.04
C GLY A 681 -7.02 -14.15 15.87
N VAL A 682 -6.42 -15.12 16.55
CA VAL A 682 -5.05 -15.57 16.31
C VAL A 682 -5.06 -17.06 15.97
N SER A 683 -4.47 -17.43 14.84
CA SER A 683 -4.27 -18.82 14.44
C SER A 683 -2.81 -19.19 14.61
N LEU A 684 -2.51 -20.12 15.52
CA LEU A 684 -1.17 -20.70 15.63
C LEU A 684 -0.96 -21.72 14.49
N PRO A 685 0.29 -22.07 14.13
CA PRO A 685 0.55 -23.10 13.13
C PRO A 685 -0.13 -24.42 13.49
N ASN A 686 -0.45 -25.19 12.45
CA ASN A 686 -1.04 -26.52 12.58
C ASN A 686 -0.37 -27.49 11.60
N GLN A 687 -0.84 -28.73 11.57
CA GLN A 687 -0.23 -29.76 10.73
C GLN A 687 -0.17 -29.39 9.23
N LYS A 688 -1.07 -28.53 8.72
CA LYS A 688 -1.04 -28.11 7.32
C LYS A 688 0.07 -27.08 7.03
N THR A 689 0.58 -26.40 8.05
CA THR A 689 1.64 -25.39 7.93
C THR A 689 2.93 -25.97 7.34
N PHE A 690 3.31 -27.18 7.73
CA PHE A 690 4.54 -27.82 7.23
C PHE A 690 4.30 -28.89 6.15
N GLN A 691 3.07 -29.39 5.96
CA GLN A 691 2.75 -30.27 4.82
C GLN A 691 3.10 -29.65 3.46
N LYS A 692 3.12 -28.31 3.39
CA LYS A 692 3.47 -27.54 2.19
C LYS A 692 4.93 -27.10 2.14
N ARG A 693 5.76 -27.50 3.11
CA ARG A 693 7.13 -27.01 3.25
C ARG A 693 8.10 -28.14 3.00
N VAL A 694 8.83 -27.99 1.89
CA VAL A 694 9.97 -28.85 1.62
C VAL A 694 11.22 -28.23 2.20
N SER A 695 12.00 -29.10 2.84
CA SER A 695 13.28 -28.75 3.44
C SER A 695 14.20 -28.14 2.39
N LEU A 696 15.04 -27.19 2.80
CA LEU A 696 16.09 -26.69 1.94
C LEU A 696 16.91 -27.85 1.38
N PRO A 697 17.08 -27.97 0.05
CA PRO A 697 17.87 -29.04 -0.53
C PRO A 697 19.31 -28.98 -0.05
N ASP A 698 19.93 -30.14 0.13
CA ASP A 698 21.33 -30.21 0.49
C ASP A 698 22.21 -29.39 -0.44
N SER A 699 23.03 -28.54 0.19
CA SER A 699 23.84 -27.49 -0.45
C SER A 699 24.57 -27.91 -1.73
N GLY A 700 24.96 -29.18 -1.87
CA GLY A 700 25.63 -29.69 -3.07
C GLY A 700 24.86 -29.50 -4.38
N LYS A 701 23.52 -29.43 -4.36
CA LYS A 701 22.69 -29.29 -5.58
C LYS A 701 22.44 -27.84 -6.02
N LEU A 702 22.61 -26.86 -5.12
CA LEU A 702 22.29 -25.44 -5.34
C LEU A 702 23.49 -24.51 -5.11
N ASN A 703 24.66 -25.06 -4.77
CA ASN A 703 25.90 -24.33 -4.57
C ASN A 703 26.20 -23.40 -5.77
N GLY A 704 26.13 -22.10 -5.53
CA GLY A 704 26.43 -21.04 -6.50
C GLY A 704 25.21 -20.22 -6.95
N VAL A 705 23.99 -20.68 -6.70
CA VAL A 705 22.78 -19.88 -6.95
C VAL A 705 22.45 -19.12 -5.67
N SER A 706 22.56 -17.79 -5.69
CA SER A 706 21.98 -16.94 -4.64
C SER A 706 20.47 -17.15 -4.64
N LEU A 707 19.98 -18.06 -3.79
CA LEU A 707 18.57 -18.36 -3.68
C LEU A 707 17.95 -17.50 -2.57
N PRO A 708 17.04 -16.60 -2.92
CA PRO A 708 16.43 -15.66 -2.00
C PRO A 708 15.31 -16.27 -1.15
N GLN A 709 14.76 -15.45 -0.26
CA GLN A 709 13.64 -15.80 0.62
C GLN A 709 12.35 -16.17 -0.12
N ASN A 710 11.46 -16.89 0.57
CA ASN A 710 10.06 -17.16 0.17
C ASN A 710 9.86 -18.13 -1.02
N ILE A 711 10.84 -18.94 -1.37
CA ILE A 711 10.75 -19.91 -2.48
C ILE A 711 10.05 -21.21 -2.03
N ASP A 712 9.11 -21.68 -2.83
CA ASP A 712 8.63 -23.06 -2.78
C ASP A 712 9.65 -23.96 -3.49
N TYR A 713 10.54 -24.58 -2.71
CA TYR A 713 11.66 -25.36 -3.25
C TYR A 713 11.23 -26.57 -4.08
N ASP A 714 10.01 -27.08 -3.91
CA ASP A 714 9.47 -28.16 -4.75
C ASP A 714 9.25 -27.74 -6.20
N SER A 715 9.04 -26.44 -6.42
CA SER A 715 8.82 -25.87 -7.73
C SER A 715 10.12 -25.48 -8.45
N LEU A 716 11.26 -25.51 -7.75
CA LEU A 716 12.55 -25.05 -8.25
C LEU A 716 13.07 -25.96 -9.37
N ARG A 717 13.34 -25.41 -10.55
CA ARG A 717 13.96 -26.12 -11.68
C ARG A 717 15.09 -25.27 -12.25
N LEU A 718 16.21 -25.91 -12.54
CA LEU A 718 17.35 -25.31 -13.23
C LEU A 718 17.60 -26.12 -14.51
N GLN A 719 17.37 -25.52 -15.68
CA GLN A 719 17.56 -26.16 -16.99
C GLN A 719 18.16 -25.15 -17.97
N ASN A 720 19.24 -25.51 -18.67
CA ASN A 720 19.86 -24.68 -19.72
C ASN A 720 20.16 -23.22 -19.28
N GLY A 721 20.63 -23.00 -18.06
CA GLY A 721 20.91 -21.65 -17.54
C GLY A 721 19.68 -20.84 -17.13
N GLN A 722 18.48 -21.42 -17.24
CA GLN A 722 17.22 -20.84 -16.80
C GLN A 722 16.80 -21.40 -15.45
N LEU A 723 16.43 -20.51 -14.53
CA LEU A 723 15.95 -20.83 -13.19
C LEU A 723 14.46 -20.51 -13.11
N THR A 724 13.62 -21.51 -12.85
CA THR A 724 12.17 -21.33 -12.63
C THR A 724 11.75 -21.80 -11.26
N PHE A 725 10.86 -21.07 -10.61
CA PHE A 725 10.29 -21.46 -9.32
C PHE A 725 9.00 -20.68 -9.05
N ARG A 726 8.33 -21.05 -7.97
CA ARG A 726 7.16 -20.39 -7.41
C ARG A 726 7.50 -19.93 -6.00
N ASN A 727 6.96 -18.80 -5.56
CA ASN A 727 7.04 -18.39 -4.16
C ASN A 727 5.83 -18.93 -3.35
N PHE A 728 5.85 -18.84 -2.02
CA PHE A 728 4.71 -19.30 -1.19
C PHE A 728 3.43 -18.47 -1.38
N GLU A 729 3.51 -17.30 -2.03
CA GLU A 729 2.35 -16.49 -2.41
C GLU A 729 1.68 -16.96 -3.72
N GLY A 730 2.31 -17.89 -4.45
CA GLY A 730 1.81 -18.47 -5.68
C GLY A 730 2.29 -17.78 -6.97
N THR A 731 3.22 -16.84 -6.87
CA THR A 731 3.83 -16.15 -8.01
C THR A 731 4.92 -17.01 -8.62
N ASN A 732 4.85 -17.24 -9.93
CA ASN A 732 5.85 -17.97 -10.69
C ASN A 732 6.91 -17.01 -11.21
N PHE A 733 8.17 -17.36 -11.02
CA PHE A 733 9.34 -16.64 -11.47
C PHE A 733 10.14 -17.48 -12.47
N LYS A 734 10.70 -16.79 -13.46
CA LYS A 734 11.58 -17.36 -14.47
C LYS A 734 12.74 -16.40 -14.71
N VAL A 735 13.94 -16.80 -14.31
CA VAL A 735 15.18 -16.04 -14.50
C VAL A 735 15.97 -16.65 -15.65
N GLU A 736 16.33 -15.84 -16.64
CA GLU A 736 17.02 -16.22 -17.86
C GLU A 736 18.31 -15.40 -18.00
N ASP A 737 19.44 -16.09 -18.07
CA ASP A 737 20.71 -15.45 -18.38
C ASP A 737 20.86 -15.37 -19.90
N ILE A 738 20.74 -14.16 -20.47
CA ILE A 738 20.75 -13.95 -21.92
C ILE A 738 22.20 -13.94 -22.43
N ASN A 739 23.07 -13.18 -21.77
CA ASN A 739 24.51 -13.14 -22.04
C ASN A 739 25.26 -12.65 -20.78
N PRO A 740 26.60 -12.53 -20.79
CA PRO A 740 27.38 -12.08 -19.62
C PRO A 740 26.93 -10.75 -19.01
N ASN A 741 26.39 -9.84 -19.83
CA ASN A 741 26.02 -8.48 -19.46
C ASN A 741 24.51 -8.25 -19.35
N VAL A 742 23.67 -9.24 -19.68
CA VAL A 742 22.21 -9.12 -19.69
C VAL A 742 21.54 -10.35 -19.07
N SER A 743 20.68 -10.14 -18.08
CA SER A 743 19.84 -11.17 -17.45
C SER A 743 18.41 -10.66 -17.30
N LYS A 744 17.45 -11.56 -17.42
CA LYS A 744 16.01 -11.25 -17.47
C LYS A 744 15.26 -12.05 -16.41
N THR A 745 14.29 -11.44 -15.75
CA THR A 745 13.38 -12.08 -14.80
C THR A 745 11.94 -11.84 -15.24
N ILE A 746 11.15 -12.90 -15.35
CA ILE A 746 9.72 -12.84 -15.66
C ILE A 746 8.97 -13.31 -14.42
N ALA A 747 8.03 -12.50 -13.95
CA ALA A 747 7.19 -12.76 -12.79
C ALA A 747 5.72 -12.77 -13.19
N GLN A 748 5.01 -13.85 -12.84
CA GLN A 748 3.58 -14.01 -13.10
C GLN A 748 2.87 -14.43 -11.82
N ALA A 749 2.06 -13.53 -11.27
CA ALA A 749 1.26 -13.85 -10.10
C ALA A 749 0.16 -14.87 -10.44
N LYS A 750 -0.32 -15.58 -9.42
CA LYS A 750 -1.49 -16.46 -9.53
C LYS A 750 -2.73 -15.70 -10.01
N THR A 751 -3.64 -16.38 -10.69
CA THR A 751 -4.79 -15.78 -11.40
C THR A 751 -5.66 -14.85 -10.55
N GLU A 752 -5.87 -15.19 -9.28
CA GLU A 752 -6.70 -14.44 -8.34
C GLU A 752 -5.97 -13.30 -7.61
N ALA A 753 -4.67 -13.11 -7.86
CA ALA A 753 -3.92 -12.01 -7.28
C ALA A 753 -4.43 -10.66 -7.82
N ARG A 754 -4.65 -9.71 -6.91
CA ARG A 754 -5.08 -8.35 -7.23
C ARG A 754 -3.91 -7.40 -7.07
N PHE A 755 -3.52 -6.74 -8.16
CA PHE A 755 -2.47 -5.73 -8.20
C PHE A 755 -3.12 -4.39 -7.88
N ARG A 756 -3.20 -4.04 -6.60
CA ARG A 756 -3.97 -2.88 -6.14
C ARG A 756 -3.26 -2.06 -5.07
N SER A 757 -3.55 -0.77 -5.08
CA SER A 757 -3.20 0.21 -4.07
C SER A 757 -4.48 0.98 -3.68
N PRO A 758 -4.43 1.91 -2.71
CA PRO A 758 -5.59 2.71 -2.33
C PRO A 758 -6.27 3.48 -3.47
N ASP A 759 -5.57 3.73 -4.57
CA ASP A 759 -6.02 4.58 -5.67
C ASP A 759 -6.04 3.91 -7.05
N VAL A 760 -5.44 2.73 -7.22
CA VAL A 760 -5.42 2.03 -8.50
C VAL A 760 -5.53 0.52 -8.37
N GLU A 761 -6.18 -0.10 -9.35
CA GLU A 761 -6.19 -1.53 -9.60
C GLU A 761 -5.67 -1.82 -11.02
N LEU A 762 -4.54 -2.50 -11.09
CA LEU A 762 -3.94 -3.01 -12.32
C LEU A 762 -4.47 -4.44 -12.56
N THR A 763 -4.84 -4.74 -13.79
CA THR A 763 -5.19 -6.11 -14.18
C THR A 763 -3.97 -7.01 -14.03
N ASN A 764 -4.17 -8.23 -13.54
CA ASN A 764 -3.11 -9.22 -13.38
C ASN A 764 -2.42 -9.49 -14.72
N GLN A 765 -1.15 -9.11 -14.80
CA GLN A 765 -0.33 -9.14 -16.01
C GLN A 765 1.08 -9.63 -15.66
N THR A 766 1.83 -10.07 -16.68
CA THR A 766 3.19 -10.54 -16.49
C THR A 766 4.13 -9.35 -16.29
N PHE A 767 5.00 -9.40 -15.29
CA PHE A 767 6.07 -8.42 -15.11
C PHE A 767 7.36 -8.99 -15.66
N THR A 768 8.07 -8.22 -16.47
CA THR A 768 9.40 -8.58 -16.96
C THR A 768 10.39 -7.53 -16.51
N ARG A 769 11.48 -7.96 -15.88
CA ARG A 769 12.61 -7.11 -15.53
C ARG A 769 13.86 -7.57 -16.26
N THR A 770 14.52 -6.65 -16.95
CA THR A 770 15.81 -6.87 -17.60
C THR A 770 16.89 -6.09 -16.86
N VAL A 771 17.97 -6.76 -16.48
CA VAL A 771 19.16 -6.15 -15.89
C VAL A 771 20.26 -6.17 -16.92
N ALA A 772 20.82 -5.01 -17.25
CA ALA A 772 21.87 -4.86 -18.25
C ALA A 772 23.04 -4.04 -17.69
N GLN A 773 24.28 -4.43 -18.03
CA GLN A 773 25.49 -3.70 -17.68
C GLN A 773 26.19 -3.14 -18.92
N ASP A 774 26.69 -1.92 -18.79
CA ASP A 774 27.58 -1.29 -19.76
C ASP A 774 28.85 -0.74 -19.05
N THR A 775 29.66 0.04 -19.78
CA THR A 775 30.89 0.64 -19.24
C THR A 775 30.64 1.69 -18.16
N ASN A 776 29.45 2.29 -18.14
CA ASN A 776 29.08 3.42 -17.30
C ASN A 776 28.30 2.99 -16.05
N GLY A 777 27.64 1.84 -16.08
CA GLY A 777 26.77 1.41 -14.99
C GLY A 777 25.93 0.17 -15.24
N ILE A 778 24.83 0.08 -14.48
CA ILE A 778 23.81 -0.97 -14.59
C ILE A 778 22.44 -0.30 -14.78
N ALA A 779 21.62 -0.89 -15.65
CA ALA A 779 20.23 -0.52 -15.85
C ALA A 779 19.29 -1.68 -15.49
N PHE A 780 18.21 -1.39 -14.76
CA PHE A 780 17.10 -2.28 -14.47
C PHE A 780 15.87 -1.74 -15.20
N GLN A 781 15.47 -2.42 -16.27
CA GLN A 781 14.31 -2.05 -17.08
C GLN A 781 13.15 -2.95 -16.70
N THR A 782 11.97 -2.37 -16.46
CA THR A 782 10.76 -3.12 -16.13
C THR A 782 9.68 -2.88 -17.17
N THR A 783 9.02 -3.95 -17.61
CA THR A 783 7.81 -3.90 -18.46
C THR A 783 6.67 -4.68 -17.80
N VAL A 784 5.44 -4.28 -18.10
CA VAL A 784 4.24 -5.07 -17.79
C VAL A 784 3.65 -5.54 -19.10
N ASN A 785 3.65 -6.86 -19.30
CA ASN A 785 3.58 -7.48 -20.61
C ASN A 785 4.64 -6.87 -21.54
N ASN A 786 4.21 -6.10 -22.53
CA ASN A 786 5.08 -5.45 -23.51
C ASN A 786 5.17 -3.93 -23.30
N THR A 787 4.43 -3.37 -22.34
CA THR A 787 4.39 -1.92 -22.12
C THR A 787 5.48 -1.52 -21.12
N PRO A 788 6.35 -0.55 -21.47
CA PRO A 788 7.37 -0.04 -20.56
C PRO A 788 6.79 0.54 -19.26
N PHE A 789 7.32 0.10 -18.11
CA PHE A 789 6.91 0.58 -16.80
C PHE A 789 7.89 1.63 -16.25
N GLY A 790 9.19 1.33 -16.27
CA GLY A 790 10.22 2.23 -15.78
C GLY A 790 11.63 1.65 -15.82
N ASP A 791 12.62 2.54 -15.82
CA ASP A 791 14.04 2.16 -15.86
C ASP A 791 14.82 2.77 -14.70
N LEU A 792 15.40 1.94 -13.82
CA LEU A 792 16.37 2.40 -12.83
C LEU A 792 17.78 2.31 -13.41
N LYS A 793 18.51 3.42 -13.44
CA LYS A 793 19.91 3.48 -13.87
C LYS A 793 20.82 3.81 -12.70
N ILE A 794 21.94 3.10 -12.61
CA ILE A 794 22.98 3.29 -11.61
C ILE A 794 24.30 3.48 -12.35
N ASN A 795 24.75 4.73 -12.42
CA ASN A 795 25.96 5.11 -13.15
C ASN A 795 27.05 5.52 -12.16
N LYS A 796 28.31 5.22 -12.51
CA LYS A 796 29.47 5.71 -11.73
C LYS A 796 29.68 7.21 -11.96
N THR A 797 30.05 7.92 -10.91
CA THR A 797 30.57 9.30 -10.95
C THR A 797 32.01 9.29 -10.45
N GLY A 798 32.72 10.42 -10.50
CA GLY A 798 34.11 10.45 -10.01
C GLY A 798 34.27 10.11 -8.51
N ASN A 799 33.25 10.41 -7.68
CA ASN A 799 33.27 10.30 -6.22
C ASN A 799 32.15 9.40 -5.65
N GLY A 800 31.53 8.59 -6.50
CA GLY A 800 30.49 7.67 -6.11
C GLY A 800 29.58 7.31 -7.27
N PHE A 801 28.28 7.54 -7.11
CA PHE A 801 27.27 7.06 -8.05
C PHE A 801 26.12 8.04 -8.24
N LYS A 802 25.50 8.00 -9.43
CA LYS A 802 24.20 8.59 -9.70
C LYS A 802 23.18 7.47 -9.88
N VAL A 803 22.09 7.54 -9.15
CA VAL A 803 20.99 6.56 -9.21
C VAL A 803 19.70 7.28 -9.56
N GLY A 804 19.01 6.83 -10.60
CA GLY A 804 17.80 7.50 -11.08
C GLY A 804 16.78 6.55 -11.65
N PHE A 805 15.52 6.74 -11.28
CA PHE A 805 14.39 6.03 -11.88
C PHE A 805 13.73 6.91 -12.93
N ASN A 806 13.67 6.40 -14.16
CA ASN A 806 12.98 7.03 -15.27
C ASN A 806 11.60 6.40 -15.45
N SER A 807 10.55 7.18 -15.18
CA SER A 807 9.17 6.83 -15.46
C SER A 807 8.97 6.60 -16.96
N ARG A 808 8.26 5.53 -17.31
CA ARG A 808 7.87 5.21 -18.69
C ARG A 808 6.36 5.19 -18.84
N ASP A 809 5.85 4.46 -19.80
CA ASP A 809 4.49 4.56 -20.31
C ASP A 809 3.45 4.27 -19.24
N ILE A 810 3.62 3.20 -18.46
CA ILE A 810 2.66 2.85 -17.40
C ILE A 810 2.69 3.87 -16.27
N ASP A 811 3.88 4.22 -15.79
CA ASP A 811 4.01 5.13 -14.66
C ASP A 811 3.56 6.56 -15.01
N THR A 812 3.88 7.02 -16.22
CA THR A 812 3.48 8.33 -16.73
C THR A 812 1.96 8.39 -16.96
N ALA A 813 1.38 7.36 -17.56
CA ALA A 813 -0.08 7.29 -17.75
C ALA A 813 -0.83 7.23 -16.42
N TYR A 814 -0.30 6.49 -15.45
CA TYR A 814 -0.82 6.45 -14.09
C TYR A 814 -0.81 7.84 -13.45
N ASP A 815 0.29 8.59 -13.55
CA ASP A 815 0.40 9.94 -13.00
C ASP A 815 -0.55 10.93 -13.68
N ILE A 816 -0.64 10.92 -15.02
CA ILE A 816 -1.62 11.72 -15.78
C ILE A 816 -3.04 11.40 -15.30
N ALA A 817 -3.40 10.13 -15.23
CA ALA A 817 -4.72 9.70 -14.80
C ALA A 817 -5.01 10.13 -13.36
N LEU A 818 -4.05 10.02 -12.44
CA LEU A 818 -4.24 10.44 -11.06
C LEU A 818 -4.50 11.95 -10.94
N ARG A 819 -3.80 12.78 -11.73
CA ARG A 819 -4.04 14.23 -11.81
C ARG A 819 -5.45 14.52 -12.37
N LEU A 820 -5.81 13.90 -13.50
CA LEU A 820 -7.15 14.03 -14.10
C LEU A 820 -8.28 13.57 -13.17
N SER A 821 -8.01 12.54 -12.37
CA SER A 821 -8.96 11.99 -11.41
C SER A 821 -9.21 12.94 -10.23
N LYS A 822 -8.15 13.59 -9.75
CA LYS A 822 -8.18 14.52 -8.62
C LYS A 822 -8.87 15.85 -8.99
N GLU A 823 -8.69 16.32 -10.21
CA GLU A 823 -9.16 17.64 -10.62
C GLU A 823 -10.59 17.62 -11.19
N LYS A 824 -11.39 18.66 -10.88
CA LYS A 824 -12.83 18.75 -11.23
C LYS A 824 -13.11 19.46 -12.57
N GLY A 825 -12.09 19.86 -13.34
CA GLY A 825 -12.21 20.60 -14.61
C GLY A 825 -12.27 19.73 -15.86
N ASP A 826 -12.56 20.30 -17.02
CA ASP A 826 -12.60 19.55 -18.30
C ASP A 826 -11.29 18.78 -18.58
N MET A 827 -11.38 17.47 -18.83
CA MET A 827 -10.21 16.59 -19.01
C MET A 827 -9.38 17.00 -20.22
N LEU A 828 -10.01 17.46 -21.31
CA LEU A 828 -9.28 17.89 -22.51
C LEU A 828 -8.39 19.10 -22.20
N THR A 829 -8.93 20.09 -21.49
CA THR A 829 -8.21 21.29 -21.07
C THR A 829 -7.00 20.93 -20.20
N GLN A 830 -7.17 19.99 -19.28
CA GLN A 830 -6.09 19.51 -18.41
C GLN A 830 -5.02 18.75 -19.19
N LEU A 831 -5.40 17.81 -20.06
CA LEU A 831 -4.47 17.08 -20.92
C LEU A 831 -3.62 18.01 -21.80
N LYS A 832 -4.22 19.08 -22.34
CA LYS A 832 -3.49 20.10 -23.13
C LYS A 832 -2.38 20.81 -22.35
N GLN A 833 -2.56 20.95 -21.04
CA GLN A 833 -1.63 21.64 -20.14
C GLN A 833 -0.48 20.73 -19.64
N MET A 834 -0.61 19.41 -19.75
CA MET A 834 0.38 18.45 -19.27
C MET A 834 1.58 18.34 -20.22
N ASP A 835 2.79 18.61 -19.74
CA ASP A 835 4.02 18.57 -20.56
C ASP A 835 4.34 17.15 -21.10
N GLU A 836 3.79 16.13 -20.45
CA GLU A 836 3.91 14.71 -20.79
C GLU A 836 3.03 14.27 -21.96
N VAL A 837 2.07 15.11 -22.39
CA VAL A 837 1.11 14.83 -23.47
C VAL A 837 1.52 15.48 -24.79
N GLU A 838 1.68 14.70 -25.84
CA GLU A 838 2.01 15.18 -27.19
C GLU A 838 0.76 15.38 -28.05
N VAL A 839 -0.12 14.38 -28.10
CA VAL A 839 -1.33 14.39 -28.93
C VAL A 839 -2.50 13.93 -28.09
N VAL A 840 -3.66 14.54 -28.28
CA VAL A 840 -4.94 14.10 -27.72
C VAL A 840 -5.93 13.93 -28.86
N MET A 841 -6.52 12.74 -28.95
CA MET A 841 -7.65 12.46 -29.81
C MET A 841 -8.91 12.26 -28.96
N LEU A 842 -10.01 12.89 -29.37
CA LEU A 842 -11.32 12.79 -28.73
C LEU A 842 -12.17 11.72 -29.41
N SER A 843 -12.87 10.90 -28.64
CA SER A 843 -13.90 10.00 -29.19
C SER A 843 -15.08 10.82 -29.74
N SER A 844 -15.52 10.47 -30.95
CA SER A 844 -16.68 11.09 -31.61
C SER A 844 -18.01 10.68 -30.95
N SER A 845 -18.01 9.60 -30.16
CA SER A 845 -19.22 9.02 -29.53
C SER A 845 -19.26 9.13 -28.01
N GLN A 846 -18.11 9.30 -27.35
CA GLN A 846 -18.00 9.38 -25.89
C GLN A 846 -17.16 10.61 -25.48
N PRO A 847 -17.76 11.65 -24.89
CA PRO A 847 -17.04 12.90 -24.59
C PRO A 847 -15.93 12.74 -23.55
N ASP A 848 -16.00 11.70 -22.72
CA ASP A 848 -15.03 11.41 -21.65
C ASP A 848 -14.00 10.32 -22.05
N GLU A 849 -13.86 10.03 -23.35
CA GLU A 849 -12.93 9.03 -23.88
C GLU A 849 -11.89 9.69 -24.80
N PHE A 850 -10.62 9.45 -24.49
CA PHE A 850 -9.46 10.04 -25.15
C PHE A 850 -8.46 8.98 -25.55
N ILE A 851 -7.78 9.18 -26.66
CA ILE A 851 -6.52 8.49 -26.97
C ILE A 851 -5.40 9.54 -26.89
N VAL A 852 -4.40 9.27 -26.05
CA VAL A 852 -3.36 10.21 -25.69
C VAL A 852 -1.99 9.65 -26.09
N LYS A 853 -1.22 10.43 -26.87
CA LYS A 853 0.18 10.14 -27.16
C LYS A 853 1.05 10.77 -26.08
N LEU A 854 1.88 9.98 -25.41
CA LEU A 854 2.83 10.50 -24.44
C LEU A 854 4.11 10.96 -25.15
N SER A 855 4.68 12.09 -24.73
CA SER A 855 5.84 12.75 -25.38
C SER A 855 7.09 11.86 -25.49
N ASN A 856 7.24 10.86 -24.61
CA ASN A 856 8.41 9.97 -24.53
C ASN A 856 8.05 8.47 -24.68
N SER A 857 6.91 8.16 -25.29
CA SER A 857 6.43 6.79 -25.53
C SER A 857 6.31 6.49 -27.03
N ASP A 858 6.43 5.22 -27.43
CA ASP A 858 6.04 4.73 -28.77
C ASP A 858 4.59 4.24 -28.82
N ASP A 859 4.03 3.95 -27.66
CA ASP A 859 2.64 3.58 -27.47
C ASP A 859 1.75 4.82 -27.27
N TRP A 860 0.45 4.57 -27.29
CA TRP A 860 -0.62 5.49 -26.94
C TRP A 860 -1.39 4.92 -25.75
N VAL A 861 -2.02 5.78 -24.96
CA VAL A 861 -2.91 5.37 -23.89
C VAL A 861 -4.34 5.84 -24.17
N SER A 862 -5.28 4.90 -24.12
CA SER A 862 -6.70 5.20 -24.08
C SER A 862 -7.08 5.55 -22.64
N ILE A 863 -7.67 6.72 -22.41
CA ILE A 863 -8.16 7.19 -21.11
C ILE A 863 -9.66 7.39 -21.23
N ALA A 864 -10.44 6.67 -20.43
CA ALA A 864 -11.90 6.78 -20.46
C ALA A 864 -12.48 6.97 -19.06
N GLY A 865 -13.44 7.89 -18.93
CA GLY A 865 -14.26 8.03 -17.72
C GLY A 865 -15.07 6.77 -17.43
N GLY A 866 -15.31 6.51 -16.14
CA GLY A 866 -16.18 5.43 -15.66
C GLY A 866 -15.46 4.33 -14.87
N GLY A 867 -16.18 3.26 -14.51
CA GLY A 867 -15.62 2.10 -13.79
C GLY A 867 -15.91 2.04 -12.28
N GLY A 868 -16.72 2.94 -11.72
CA GLY A 868 -17.15 2.89 -10.30
C GLY A 868 -18.09 1.73 -9.94
N ASN A 869 -18.34 0.82 -10.90
CA ASN A 869 -19.31 -0.26 -10.77
C ASN A 869 -18.72 -1.58 -10.27
N GLY A 870 -17.49 -1.60 -9.76
CA GLY A 870 -16.85 -2.76 -9.12
C GLY A 870 -16.46 -3.91 -10.06
N GLU A 871 -16.79 -3.82 -11.35
CA GLU A 871 -16.30 -4.72 -12.38
C GLU A 871 -15.36 -3.95 -13.30
N VAL A 872 -14.15 -4.49 -13.49
CA VAL A 872 -13.17 -3.97 -14.45
C VAL A 872 -13.71 -4.24 -15.85
N PRO A 873 -14.04 -3.21 -16.66
CA PRO A 873 -14.62 -3.45 -17.98
C PRO A 873 -13.65 -4.22 -18.88
N PRO A 874 -14.17 -5.00 -19.86
CA PRO A 874 -13.32 -5.70 -20.83
C PRO A 874 -12.30 -4.75 -21.47
N ASN A 875 -11.07 -5.22 -21.65
CA ASN A 875 -9.92 -4.47 -22.19
C ASN A 875 -9.35 -3.35 -21.31
N THR A 876 -9.87 -3.13 -20.10
CA THR A 876 -9.22 -2.22 -19.13
C THR A 876 -8.00 -2.92 -18.56
N GLN A 877 -6.83 -2.29 -18.66
CA GLN A 877 -5.58 -2.81 -18.07
C GLN A 877 -5.30 -2.17 -16.71
N MET A 878 -5.77 -0.94 -16.49
CA MET A 878 -5.64 -0.23 -15.21
C MET A 878 -6.90 0.60 -14.94
N LEU A 879 -7.46 0.47 -13.74
CA LEU A 879 -8.58 1.26 -13.23
C LEU A 879 -8.07 2.12 -12.08
N LEU A 880 -8.30 3.43 -12.15
CA LEU A 880 -7.74 4.40 -11.22
C LEU A 880 -8.78 5.39 -10.73
N GLY A 881 -8.64 5.84 -9.48
CA GLY A 881 -9.28 7.06 -9.01
C GLY A 881 -8.54 7.61 -7.79
N PHE A 882 -8.47 8.93 -7.64
CA PHE A 882 -7.85 9.55 -6.48
C PHE A 882 -8.61 9.14 -5.20
N PRO A 883 -7.97 9.00 -4.01
CA PRO A 883 -8.65 8.62 -2.77
C PRO A 883 -9.59 9.68 -2.16
N ASP A 884 -10.44 10.31 -2.96
CA ASP A 884 -11.49 11.26 -2.59
C ASP A 884 -12.86 10.76 -3.09
N GLU A 885 -13.93 11.06 -2.36
CA GLU A 885 -15.30 10.62 -2.70
C GLU A 885 -15.82 11.23 -4.02
N ASN A 886 -15.31 12.39 -4.40
CA ASN A 886 -15.72 13.12 -5.60
C ASN A 886 -14.71 13.02 -6.74
N SER A 887 -13.72 12.13 -6.62
CA SER A 887 -12.74 11.87 -7.67
C SER A 887 -13.37 11.16 -8.86
N ARG A 888 -12.81 11.39 -10.05
CA ARG A 888 -13.25 10.68 -11.26
C ARG A 888 -12.60 9.31 -11.30
N ASN A 889 -13.38 8.29 -11.64
CA ASN A 889 -12.82 6.99 -11.98
C ASN A 889 -12.43 6.97 -13.46
N LEU A 890 -11.21 6.53 -13.72
CA LEU A 890 -10.59 6.50 -15.03
C LEU A 890 -10.12 5.09 -15.35
N ARG A 891 -10.28 4.71 -16.62
CA ARG A 891 -9.85 3.44 -17.18
C ARG A 891 -8.74 3.70 -18.17
N LEU A 892 -7.66 2.94 -18.07
CA LEU A 892 -6.51 3.01 -18.96
C LEU A 892 -6.33 1.69 -19.71
N ALA A 893 -5.99 1.81 -20.99
CA ALA A 893 -5.55 0.72 -21.84
C ALA A 893 -4.47 1.23 -22.79
N TRP A 894 -3.41 0.45 -22.99
CA TRP A 894 -2.33 0.80 -23.91
C TRP A 894 -2.64 0.26 -25.30
N ILE A 895 -2.41 1.09 -26.31
CA ILE A 895 -2.61 0.76 -27.72
C ILE A 895 -1.38 1.16 -28.52
N ASP A 896 -1.03 0.35 -29.51
CA ASP A 896 0.08 0.66 -30.41
C ASP A 896 -0.29 1.79 -31.41
N ASP A 897 0.73 2.37 -32.05
CA ASP A 897 0.55 3.43 -33.04
C ASP A 897 -0.34 3.01 -34.24
N PRO A 898 -0.19 1.79 -34.83
CA PRO A 898 -1.08 1.33 -35.90
C PRO A 898 -2.56 1.33 -35.50
N LYS A 899 -2.89 0.83 -34.31
CA LYS A 899 -4.28 0.82 -33.81
C LYS A 899 -4.80 2.22 -33.52
N ALA A 900 -3.99 3.10 -32.94
CA ALA A 900 -4.38 4.49 -32.73
C ALA A 900 -4.71 5.20 -34.06
N ARG A 901 -3.89 5.00 -35.10
CA ARG A 901 -4.14 5.53 -36.45
C ARG A 901 -5.37 4.92 -37.10
N GLN A 902 -5.60 3.62 -36.91
CA GLN A 902 -6.79 2.95 -37.39
C GLN A 902 -8.06 3.60 -36.80
N GLU A 903 -8.06 3.82 -35.48
CA GLU A 903 -9.17 4.45 -34.76
C GLU A 903 -9.40 5.92 -35.16
N GLN A 904 -8.34 6.61 -35.60
CA GLN A 904 -8.46 7.94 -36.21
C GLN A 904 -9.04 7.87 -37.62
N SER A 905 -8.53 6.97 -38.46
CA SER A 905 -8.95 6.82 -39.87
C SER A 905 -10.39 6.35 -40.03
N SER A 906 -10.91 5.59 -39.05
CA SER A 906 -12.30 5.16 -39.00
C SER A 906 -13.27 6.30 -38.62
N GLY A 907 -12.75 7.48 -38.23
CA GLY A 907 -13.54 8.61 -37.74
C GLY A 907 -14.06 8.45 -36.31
N LYS A 908 -13.74 7.32 -35.65
CA LYS A 908 -14.12 7.08 -34.25
C LYS A 908 -13.44 8.07 -33.31
N PHE A 909 -12.20 8.45 -33.62
CA PHE A 909 -11.46 9.47 -32.88
C PHE A 909 -11.00 10.61 -33.81
N ARG A 910 -11.01 11.84 -33.31
CA ARG A 910 -10.49 13.02 -34.00
C ARG A 910 -9.42 13.73 -33.19
N GLU A 911 -8.37 14.19 -33.85
CA GLU A 911 -7.32 14.96 -33.19
C GLU A 911 -7.89 16.29 -32.65
N ALA A 912 -7.68 16.53 -31.36
CA ALA A 912 -8.20 17.69 -30.64
C ALA A 912 -7.09 18.61 -30.14
N PHE A 913 -5.89 18.05 -30.02
CA PHE A 913 -4.68 18.74 -29.62
C PHE A 913 -3.49 18.00 -30.16
N ARG A 914 -2.54 18.76 -30.68
CA ARG A 914 -1.18 18.32 -30.94
C ARG A 914 -0.26 19.42 -30.47
N ARG A 915 0.65 19.05 -29.58
CA ARG A 915 1.74 19.94 -29.23
C ARG A 915 2.69 19.98 -30.42
N ASP A 916 3.02 21.19 -30.87
CA ASP A 916 4.08 21.38 -31.84
C ASP A 916 5.42 21.04 -31.19
N ASN A 917 5.76 19.76 -31.31
CA ASN A 917 7.02 19.17 -30.87
C ASN A 917 7.93 18.90 -32.08
N SER A 918 7.74 19.60 -33.21
CA SER A 918 8.61 19.46 -34.40
C SER A 918 10.09 19.55 -34.03
N VAL A 919 10.45 20.49 -33.14
CA VAL A 919 11.79 20.66 -32.57
C VAL A 919 12.23 19.48 -31.67
N LEU A 920 11.31 18.86 -30.93
CA LEU A 920 11.61 17.76 -29.99
C LEU A 920 11.69 16.39 -30.68
N LYS A 921 10.88 16.16 -31.73
CA LYS A 921 10.86 14.88 -32.46
C LYS A 921 12.12 14.64 -33.27
N GLU A 922 12.74 15.68 -33.80
CA GLU A 922 14.06 15.57 -34.44
C GLU A 922 15.20 15.41 -33.42
N ALA A 923 14.97 15.80 -32.17
CA ALA A 923 15.97 15.78 -31.11
C ALA A 923 15.98 14.46 -30.31
N ILE A 924 14.84 13.86 -29.97
CA ILE A 924 14.81 12.67 -29.10
C ILE A 924 15.15 11.40 -29.90
N TYR A 925 16.44 11.11 -30.04
CA TYR A 925 16.92 9.83 -30.54
C TYR A 925 16.73 8.73 -29.49
N ARG A 926 15.98 7.69 -29.87
CA ARG A 926 15.91 6.43 -29.14
C ARG A 926 16.70 5.41 -29.95
N PRO A 927 17.82 4.88 -29.44
CA PRO A 927 18.48 3.81 -30.13
C PRO A 927 17.58 2.59 -30.12
N ASP A 928 17.60 1.89 -31.24
CA ASP A 928 17.25 0.48 -31.25
C ASP A 928 18.27 -0.26 -30.34
N PRO A 929 17.84 -0.88 -29.23
CA PRO A 929 18.74 -1.62 -28.35
C PRO A 929 19.47 -2.76 -29.08
N ASP A 930 18.90 -3.29 -30.17
CA ASP A 930 19.55 -4.29 -31.02
C ASP A 930 20.54 -3.67 -32.02
N GLY A 931 20.47 -2.35 -32.23
CA GLY A 931 21.30 -1.61 -33.18
C GLY A 931 22.80 -1.59 -32.84
N ILE A 932 23.16 -1.67 -31.55
CA ILE A 932 24.56 -1.81 -31.11
C ILE A 932 25.12 -3.16 -31.53
N LEU A 933 24.30 -4.21 -31.46
CA LEU A 933 24.70 -5.58 -31.78
C LEU A 933 24.81 -5.81 -33.29
N LEU A 934 24.02 -5.08 -34.09
CA LEU A 934 23.96 -5.26 -35.55
C LEU A 934 24.97 -4.40 -36.33
N ASN A 935 25.21 -3.13 -35.96
CA ASN A 935 26.14 -2.24 -36.68
C ASN A 935 26.67 -1.06 -35.82
N PRO A 936 27.80 -1.23 -35.10
CA PRO A 936 28.28 -0.25 -34.12
C PRO A 936 28.77 1.09 -34.71
N VAL A 937 29.31 1.10 -35.94
CA VAL A 937 29.79 2.36 -36.57
C VAL A 937 28.61 3.25 -36.96
N GLN A 938 27.58 2.65 -37.57
CA GLN A 938 26.37 3.38 -37.94
C GLN A 938 25.61 3.85 -36.68
N PHE A 939 25.66 3.06 -35.60
CA PHE A 939 25.14 3.46 -34.29
C PHE A 939 25.84 4.71 -33.75
N ILE A 940 27.18 4.74 -33.72
CA ILE A 940 27.96 5.89 -33.22
C ILE A 940 27.67 7.16 -34.04
N GLN A 941 27.61 7.05 -35.37
CA GLN A 941 27.27 8.20 -36.23
C GLN A 941 25.85 8.71 -35.97
N LYS A 942 24.87 7.82 -35.87
CA LYS A 942 23.49 8.19 -35.52
C LYS A 942 23.40 8.84 -34.14
N ALA A 943 24.13 8.33 -33.15
CA ALA A 943 24.21 8.92 -31.82
C ALA A 943 24.86 10.32 -31.85
N GLN A 944 25.92 10.54 -32.62
CA GLN A 944 26.53 11.88 -32.74
C GLN A 944 25.59 12.89 -33.41
N THR A 945 24.92 12.50 -34.50
CA THR A 945 23.92 13.35 -35.18
C THR A 945 22.76 13.67 -34.25
N ALA A 946 22.27 12.67 -33.51
CA ALA A 946 21.24 12.84 -32.51
C ALA A 946 21.65 13.82 -31.39
N LYS A 947 22.88 13.70 -30.88
CA LYS A 947 23.42 14.60 -29.85
C LYS A 947 23.40 16.06 -30.32
N ALA A 948 23.86 16.29 -31.55
CA ALA A 948 23.83 17.64 -32.14
C ALA A 948 22.40 18.18 -32.26
N GLY A 949 21.43 17.32 -32.62
CA GLY A 949 20.01 17.66 -32.64
C GLY A 949 19.47 18.05 -31.25
N GLN A 950 19.80 17.27 -30.21
CA GLN A 950 19.38 17.58 -28.83
C GLN A 950 19.98 18.87 -28.31
N ILE A 951 21.27 19.10 -28.55
CA ILE A 951 21.94 20.35 -28.18
C ILE A 951 21.23 21.55 -28.81
N LYS A 952 20.87 21.48 -30.10
CA LYS A 952 20.14 22.55 -30.79
C LYS A 952 18.77 22.80 -30.15
N ALA A 953 18.02 21.75 -29.82
CA ALA A 953 16.72 21.89 -29.17
C ALA A 953 16.82 22.45 -27.74
N ILE A 954 17.85 22.05 -26.98
CA ILE A 954 18.16 22.64 -25.67
C ILE A 954 18.43 24.13 -25.80
N ASP A 955 19.26 24.51 -26.78
CA ASP A 955 19.60 25.91 -27.05
C ASP A 955 18.36 26.73 -27.35
N GLU A 956 17.46 26.22 -28.18
CA GLU A 956 16.18 26.85 -28.46
C GLU A 956 15.32 27.01 -27.19
N PHE A 957 15.26 26.02 -26.29
CA PHE A 957 14.54 26.19 -25.03
C PHE A 957 15.18 27.23 -24.10
N LEU A 958 16.52 27.24 -24.01
CA LEU A 958 17.24 28.22 -23.21
C LEU A 958 17.04 29.63 -23.75
N ILE A 959 17.07 29.83 -25.07
CA ILE A 959 16.82 31.12 -25.71
C ILE A 959 15.43 31.65 -25.36
N HIS A 960 14.41 30.78 -25.31
CA HIS A 960 13.03 31.15 -25.02
C HIS A 960 12.67 31.13 -23.52
N GLY A 961 13.66 30.99 -22.62
CA GLY A 961 13.44 30.96 -21.16
C GLY A 961 12.66 29.72 -20.67
N LYS A 962 12.60 28.64 -21.45
CA LYS A 962 11.87 27.40 -21.12
C LYS A 962 12.75 26.45 -20.29
N ASP A 963 13.28 26.95 -19.18
CA ASP A 963 14.29 26.28 -18.35
C ASP A 963 13.87 24.89 -17.83
N LYS A 964 12.57 24.67 -17.58
CA LYS A 964 12.06 23.33 -17.21
C LYS A 964 12.24 22.31 -18.33
N LYS A 965 11.94 22.70 -19.57
CA LYS A 965 12.07 21.84 -20.76
C LYS A 965 13.54 21.64 -21.13
N ALA A 966 14.34 22.70 -21.02
CA ALA A 966 15.78 22.63 -21.20
C ALA A 966 16.39 21.62 -20.22
N VAL A 967 16.15 21.72 -18.91
CA VAL A 967 16.69 20.75 -17.94
C VAL A 967 16.25 19.33 -18.22
N ARG A 968 14.98 19.11 -18.57
CA ARG A 968 14.52 17.76 -18.91
C ARG A 968 15.30 17.19 -20.10
N LEU A 969 15.41 17.96 -21.18
CA LEU A 969 16.12 17.52 -22.38
C LEU A 969 17.63 17.40 -22.14
N ILE A 970 18.23 18.28 -21.35
CA ILE A 970 19.64 18.19 -20.92
C ILE A 970 19.86 16.90 -20.13
N ASN A 971 19.01 16.60 -19.14
CA ASN A 971 19.12 15.39 -18.34
C ASN A 971 18.93 14.14 -19.21
N ASP A 972 17.95 14.14 -20.12
CA ASP A 972 17.73 13.06 -21.08
C ASP A 972 18.97 12.88 -21.99
N SER A 973 19.55 13.98 -22.48
CA SER A 973 20.76 13.99 -23.30
C SER A 973 21.97 13.46 -22.53
N ILE A 974 22.17 13.89 -21.28
CA ILE A 974 23.29 13.45 -20.43
C ILE A 974 23.12 11.97 -20.09
N ASN A 975 21.90 11.55 -19.77
CA ASN A 975 21.56 10.15 -19.51
C ASN A 975 21.80 9.25 -20.72
N TYR A 976 21.86 9.83 -21.92
CA TYR A 976 21.97 9.11 -23.18
C TYR A 976 23.37 9.16 -23.79
N PHE A 977 23.98 10.35 -23.88
CA PHE A 977 25.29 10.57 -24.48
C PHE A 977 26.43 10.68 -23.47
N GLY A 978 26.13 10.60 -22.18
CA GLY A 978 27.07 10.93 -21.10
C GLY A 978 27.13 12.44 -20.82
N ALA A 979 27.91 12.81 -19.80
CA ALA A 979 28.09 14.20 -19.36
C ALA A 979 28.99 15.00 -20.32
N ASP A 980 28.58 15.11 -21.58
CA ASP A 980 29.25 15.91 -22.60
C ASP A 980 29.41 17.37 -22.12
N PRO A 981 30.59 17.99 -22.26
CA PRO A 981 30.83 19.35 -21.78
C PRO A 981 29.80 20.37 -22.26
N ASP A 982 29.29 20.23 -23.48
CA ASP A 982 28.28 21.13 -24.03
C ASP A 982 26.94 20.99 -23.30
N LEU A 983 26.55 19.77 -22.95
CA LEU A 983 25.31 19.49 -22.21
C LEU A 983 25.42 19.94 -20.75
N VAL A 984 26.56 19.70 -20.10
CA VAL A 984 26.81 20.13 -18.71
C VAL A 984 26.79 21.65 -18.59
N LEU A 985 27.40 22.36 -19.54
CA LEU A 985 27.38 23.81 -19.57
C LEU A 985 25.94 24.37 -19.67
N ARG A 986 25.09 23.75 -20.50
CA ARG A 986 23.66 24.09 -20.59
C ARG A 986 22.92 23.81 -19.28
N GLN A 987 23.28 22.73 -18.58
CA GLN A 987 22.73 22.41 -17.26
C GLN A 987 23.06 23.50 -16.24
N VAL A 988 24.33 23.89 -16.17
CA VAL A 988 24.84 24.96 -15.29
C VAL A 988 24.02 26.24 -15.47
N ILE A 989 23.67 26.60 -16.70
CA ILE A 989 22.92 27.83 -16.96
C ILE A 989 21.50 27.76 -16.44
N VAL A 990 20.84 26.62 -16.59
CA VAL A 990 19.54 26.45 -15.97
C VAL A 990 19.64 26.55 -14.46
N GLU A 991 20.70 26.03 -13.85
CA GLU A 991 20.89 26.17 -12.41
C GLU A 991 21.16 27.60 -11.95
N ILE A 992 21.92 28.37 -12.71
CA ILE A 992 22.15 29.79 -12.46
C ILE A 992 20.84 30.57 -12.58
N ARG A 993 20.01 30.27 -13.59
CA ARG A 993 18.68 30.89 -13.74
C ARG A 993 17.73 30.51 -12.60
N ARG A 994 17.80 29.26 -12.13
CA ARG A 994 17.07 28.77 -10.93
C ARG A 994 17.67 29.25 -9.60
N SER A 995 18.77 30.01 -9.64
CA SER A 995 19.50 30.50 -8.46
C SER A 995 20.01 29.39 -7.54
N ARG A 996 20.23 28.18 -8.09
CA ARG A 996 20.83 27.04 -7.38
C ARG A 996 22.37 27.03 -7.50
N MET A 997 22.93 27.88 -8.37
CA MET A 997 24.37 28.05 -8.55
C MET A 997 24.72 29.54 -8.62
N VAL A 998 25.83 29.92 -7.96
CA VAL A 998 26.39 31.28 -8.00
C VAL A 998 27.55 31.28 -8.97
N VAL A 999 27.72 32.37 -9.70
CA VAL A 999 28.86 32.56 -10.60
C VAL A 999 29.60 33.81 -10.20
N SER A 1000 30.87 33.63 -9.92
CA SER A 1000 31.84 34.71 -9.75
C SER A 1000 32.66 34.84 -11.04
N GLU A 1001 32.78 36.07 -11.55
CA GLU A 1001 33.74 36.38 -12.61
C GLU A 1001 35.13 36.43 -11.94
N VAL A 1002 36.07 35.63 -12.42
CA VAL A 1002 37.43 35.60 -11.88
C VAL A 1002 38.21 36.74 -12.52
N THR A 1003 38.47 37.77 -11.73
CA THR A 1003 39.30 38.91 -12.13
C THR A 1003 40.66 38.84 -11.44
N PRO A 1004 41.71 39.47 -12.02
CA PRO A 1004 42.97 39.65 -11.32
C PRO A 1004 42.76 40.39 -9.99
N LYS A 1005 43.56 40.04 -8.96
CA LYS A 1005 43.48 40.62 -7.60
C LYS A 1005 43.33 42.16 -7.65
N GLY A 1006 42.19 42.68 -7.19
CA GLY A 1006 41.94 44.11 -7.01
C GLY A 1006 40.72 44.70 -7.73
N VAL A 1007 40.01 43.92 -8.58
CA VAL A 1007 38.84 44.42 -9.32
C VAL A 1007 37.55 43.77 -8.82
N ASN A 1008 36.74 44.51 -8.06
CA ASN A 1008 35.46 44.03 -7.54
C ASN A 1008 34.34 44.29 -8.57
N ILE A 1009 33.79 43.25 -9.18
CA ILE A 1009 32.72 43.37 -10.19
C ILE A 1009 31.43 42.72 -9.64
N ALA A 1010 30.45 43.54 -9.29
CA ALA A 1010 29.15 43.09 -8.79
C ALA A 1010 28.21 42.46 -9.85
N GLN A 1011 28.65 42.30 -11.11
CA GLN A 1011 27.83 41.95 -12.27
C GLN A 1011 28.18 40.61 -12.94
N GLY A 1012 28.94 39.72 -12.29
CA GLY A 1012 29.43 38.46 -12.90
C GLY A 1012 28.31 37.55 -13.43
N ARG A 1013 27.15 37.51 -12.77
CA ARG A 1013 25.98 36.70 -13.17
C ARG A 1013 25.39 37.13 -14.51
N GLU A 1014 25.08 38.42 -14.69
CA GLU A 1014 24.46 38.92 -15.91
C GLU A 1014 25.43 38.82 -17.09
N LYS A 1015 26.72 39.11 -16.86
CA LYS A 1015 27.77 38.99 -17.87
C LYS A 1015 27.99 37.57 -18.38
N LEU A 1016 27.87 36.55 -17.52
CA LEU A 1016 27.94 35.15 -17.97
C LEU A 1016 26.71 34.78 -18.81
N LEU A 1017 25.52 35.13 -18.33
CA LEU A 1017 24.28 34.83 -19.06
C LEU A 1017 24.26 35.53 -20.42
N ASP A 1018 24.76 36.76 -20.53
CA ASP A 1018 24.91 37.49 -21.78
C ASP A 1018 25.95 36.86 -22.71
N ALA A 1019 27.13 36.50 -22.18
CA ALA A 1019 28.18 35.84 -22.96
C ALA A 1019 27.69 34.48 -23.51
N PHE A 1020 26.91 33.76 -22.71
CA PHE A 1020 26.30 32.51 -23.14
C PHE A 1020 25.16 32.72 -24.13
N GLN A 1021 24.31 33.75 -23.93
CA GLN A 1021 23.29 34.11 -24.91
C GLN A 1021 23.92 34.45 -26.27
N GLN A 1022 25.06 35.14 -26.27
CA GLN A 1022 25.85 35.39 -27.49
C GLN A 1022 26.42 34.10 -28.09
N MET A 1023 26.81 33.12 -27.27
CA MET A 1023 27.18 31.78 -27.75
C MET A 1023 26.00 31.09 -28.44
N LEU A 1024 24.85 31.03 -27.78
CA LEU A 1024 23.65 30.37 -28.28
C LEU A 1024 23.15 30.98 -29.60
N VAL A 1025 23.13 32.31 -29.68
CA VAL A 1025 22.57 33.04 -30.82
C VAL A 1025 23.56 33.17 -31.98
N ASN A 1026 24.85 33.41 -31.71
CA ASN A 1026 25.83 33.74 -32.74
C ASN A 1026 26.83 32.62 -33.05
N LYS A 1027 26.86 31.51 -32.29
CA LYS A 1027 27.86 30.42 -32.38
C LYS A 1027 29.33 30.89 -32.36
N ARG A 1028 29.60 32.10 -31.84
CA ARG A 1028 30.91 32.78 -31.94
C ARG A 1028 31.85 32.52 -30.76
N ALA A 1029 31.31 32.20 -29.59
CA ALA A 1029 32.12 31.84 -28.44
C ALA A 1029 32.21 30.31 -28.36
N LYS A 1030 33.41 29.75 -28.23
CA LYS A 1030 33.58 28.40 -27.70
C LYS A 1030 33.95 28.55 -26.23
N PHE A 1031 33.55 27.64 -25.37
CA PHE A 1031 34.03 27.61 -23.99
C PHE A 1031 34.94 26.40 -23.83
N ARG A 1032 36.09 26.58 -23.19
CA ARG A 1032 36.89 25.46 -22.70
C ARG A 1032 36.56 25.28 -21.22
N ARG A 1033 36.24 24.04 -20.86
CA ARG A 1033 36.13 23.61 -19.47
C ARG A 1033 37.55 23.36 -18.95
N TYR A 1034 37.89 24.03 -17.86
CA TYR A 1034 39.07 23.74 -17.05
C TYR A 1034 38.62 23.29 -15.68
N GLU A 1035 39.28 22.25 -15.18
CA GLU A 1035 38.88 21.58 -13.96
C GLU A 1035 40.14 21.20 -13.19
N ASN A 1036 40.15 21.52 -11.89
CA ASN A 1036 41.15 21.03 -10.96
C ASN A 1036 40.44 20.34 -9.78
N ASN A 1037 41.20 19.83 -8.82
CA ASN A 1037 40.66 19.07 -7.68
C ASN A 1037 39.72 19.88 -6.76
N THR A 1038 39.63 21.21 -6.95
CA THR A 1038 38.92 22.13 -6.06
C THR A 1038 37.94 23.07 -6.76
N GLU A 1039 38.05 23.27 -8.08
CA GLU A 1039 37.38 24.34 -8.80
C GLU A 1039 36.92 23.92 -10.21
N PHE A 1040 35.75 24.42 -10.59
CA PHE A 1040 35.18 24.32 -11.93
C PHE A 1040 35.23 25.69 -12.61
N ILE A 1041 35.92 25.76 -13.75
CA ILE A 1041 36.17 27.02 -14.41
C ILE A 1041 35.80 26.92 -15.89
N TYR A 1042 34.87 27.78 -16.30
CA TYR A 1042 34.53 27.94 -17.71
C TYR A 1042 35.26 29.16 -18.24
N VAL A 1043 36.09 28.93 -19.26
CA VAL A 1043 36.88 29.98 -19.89
C VAL A 1043 36.39 30.16 -21.32
N GLN A 1044 36.11 31.39 -21.71
CA GLN A 1044 35.82 31.71 -23.11
C GLN A 1044 37.07 31.41 -23.96
N ASP A 1045 36.96 30.48 -24.91
CA ASP A 1045 38.03 30.03 -25.81
C ASP A 1045 38.60 31.23 -26.60
N SER A 1046 39.88 31.49 -26.40
CA SER A 1046 40.67 32.53 -27.04
C SER A 1046 42.04 31.94 -27.43
N PRO A 1047 42.61 32.33 -28.59
CA PRO A 1047 43.97 31.92 -28.97
C PRO A 1047 45.04 32.21 -27.91
N GLU A 1048 44.81 33.21 -27.05
CA GLU A 1048 45.73 33.64 -25.99
C GLU A 1048 45.80 32.62 -24.84
N LEU A 1049 44.84 31.71 -24.74
CA LEU A 1049 44.81 30.63 -23.75
C LEU A 1049 45.58 29.38 -24.20
N ASN A 1050 46.15 29.38 -25.40
CA ASN A 1050 46.94 28.23 -25.88
C ASN A 1050 48.21 28.00 -25.04
N ASN A 1051 48.64 28.99 -24.25
CA ASN A 1051 49.77 28.91 -23.31
C ASN A 1051 49.32 28.85 -21.83
N PHE A 1052 48.05 28.55 -21.58
CA PHE A 1052 47.51 28.45 -20.22
C PHE A 1052 48.20 27.31 -19.46
N ASP A 1053 48.86 27.62 -18.34
CA ASP A 1053 49.47 26.64 -17.44
C ASP A 1053 48.46 26.26 -16.33
N PRO A 1054 47.87 25.06 -16.36
CA PRO A 1054 46.88 24.63 -15.37
C PRO A 1054 47.48 24.42 -13.96
N SER A 1055 48.81 24.50 -13.81
CA SER A 1055 49.48 24.33 -12.51
C SER A 1055 49.55 25.62 -11.66
N GLN A 1056 49.24 26.78 -12.25
CA GLN A 1056 49.22 28.08 -11.58
C GLN A 1056 47.77 28.49 -11.22
N PRO A 1057 47.54 29.27 -10.14
CA PRO A 1057 46.22 29.85 -9.86
C PRO A 1057 45.71 30.61 -11.09
N ILE A 1058 44.45 30.42 -11.46
CA ILE A 1058 43.93 30.95 -12.72
C ILE A 1058 44.01 32.48 -12.78
N GLU A 1059 43.93 33.15 -11.63
CA GLU A 1059 44.05 34.60 -11.48
C GLU A 1059 45.43 35.11 -11.92
N GLN A 1060 46.45 34.25 -11.92
CA GLN A 1060 47.83 34.57 -12.32
C GLN A 1060 48.13 34.18 -13.77
N SER A 1061 47.25 33.37 -14.38
CA SER A 1061 47.46 32.75 -15.69
C SER A 1061 46.72 33.47 -16.83
N ILE A 1062 45.89 34.48 -16.51
CA ILE A 1062 45.12 35.24 -17.50
C ILE A 1062 45.86 36.55 -17.82
N PRO A 1063 46.25 36.81 -19.08
CA PRO A 1063 46.88 38.07 -19.47
C PRO A 1063 45.91 39.25 -19.29
N PHE A 1064 46.36 40.31 -18.60
CA PHE A 1064 45.56 41.53 -18.28
C PHE A 1064 44.92 42.23 -19.50
N SER A 1065 45.39 41.96 -20.72
CA SER A 1065 44.93 42.59 -21.97
C SER A 1065 44.07 41.69 -22.87
N SER A 1066 43.81 40.44 -22.48
CA SER A 1066 43.22 39.40 -23.34
C SER A 1066 41.72 39.59 -23.64
N GLY A 1067 41.00 40.35 -22.80
CA GLY A 1067 39.53 40.41 -22.88
C GLY A 1067 38.83 39.07 -22.60
N VAL A 1068 39.58 38.03 -22.25
CA VAL A 1068 39.09 36.70 -21.89
C VAL A 1068 38.36 36.78 -20.57
N ARG A 1069 37.13 36.28 -20.56
CA ARG A 1069 36.32 36.18 -19.34
C ARG A 1069 36.44 34.77 -18.78
N VAL A 1070 36.71 34.72 -17.48
CA VAL A 1070 36.83 33.49 -16.71
C VAL A 1070 35.74 33.47 -15.68
N TYR A 1071 34.97 32.38 -15.66
CA TYR A 1071 33.83 32.23 -14.76
C TYR A 1071 34.07 31.06 -13.83
N LYS A 1072 34.07 31.34 -12.54
CA LYS A 1072 34.13 30.35 -11.48
C LYS A 1072 32.71 30.07 -11.00
N LEU A 1073 32.38 28.79 -10.95
CA LEU A 1073 31.11 28.34 -10.40
C LEU A 1073 31.28 28.11 -8.90
N GLU A 1074 30.34 28.64 -8.12
CA GLU A 1074 30.29 28.51 -6.66
C GLU A 1074 28.90 27.97 -6.25
N ALA A 1075 28.86 27.16 -5.19
CA ALA A 1075 27.59 26.67 -4.66
C ALA A 1075 26.75 27.86 -4.15
N GLY A 1076 25.46 27.91 -4.50
CA GLY A 1076 24.56 28.94 -4.00
C GLY A 1076 24.15 28.73 -2.54
N LYS A 1077 23.57 29.75 -1.90
CA LYS A 1077 22.98 29.66 -0.55
C LYS A 1077 21.68 28.82 -0.54
N ILE A 1078 21.77 27.53 -0.81
CA ILE A 1078 20.78 26.51 -0.42
C ILE A 1078 21.59 25.25 -0.06
N GLY A 1079 21.91 25.12 1.23
CA GLY A 1079 22.64 23.98 1.81
C GLY A 1079 24.16 24.04 1.60
N ASP A 1080 24.95 23.80 2.64
CA ASP A 1080 26.42 23.84 2.65
C ASP A 1080 27.10 22.70 1.84
N VAL A 1081 26.51 22.31 0.71
CA VAL A 1081 26.98 21.21 -0.14
C VAL A 1081 28.06 21.73 -1.10
N LYS A 1082 29.28 21.19 -1.02
CA LYS A 1082 30.37 21.57 -1.94
C LYS A 1082 29.99 21.22 -3.39
N ILE A 1083 30.48 21.95 -4.38
CA ILE A 1083 30.20 21.66 -5.82
C ILE A 1083 30.56 20.23 -6.21
N SER A 1084 31.61 19.66 -5.64
CA SER A 1084 31.96 18.24 -5.85
C SER A 1084 30.86 17.28 -5.38
N GLN A 1085 29.97 17.71 -4.50
CA GLN A 1085 28.87 16.94 -3.93
C GLN A 1085 27.50 17.24 -4.57
N SER A 1086 27.40 18.25 -5.45
CA SER A 1086 26.14 18.67 -6.07
C SER A 1086 25.76 17.91 -7.35
N GLY A 1087 26.58 16.94 -7.75
CA GLY A 1087 26.38 16.16 -8.98
C GLY A 1087 26.74 16.91 -10.28
N PHE A 1088 27.23 18.16 -10.17
CA PHE A 1088 27.66 18.99 -11.33
C PHE A 1088 29.07 18.68 -11.83
N GLY A 1089 29.83 17.87 -11.10
CA GLY A 1089 31.08 17.30 -11.59
C GLY A 1089 31.89 16.72 -10.45
N ASP A 1090 32.27 15.46 -10.61
CA ASP A 1090 33.42 14.90 -9.91
C ASP A 1090 34.39 14.33 -10.95
N VAL A 1091 35.66 14.68 -10.77
CA VAL A 1091 36.64 15.03 -11.81
C VAL A 1091 37.59 13.89 -12.21
N THR A 1092 37.39 12.66 -11.75
CA THR A 1092 38.37 11.59 -12.05
C THR A 1092 38.22 11.00 -13.46
N ALA A 1093 37.14 11.30 -14.18
CA ALA A 1093 37.10 11.21 -15.64
C ALA A 1093 37.77 12.45 -16.28
N SER A 1094 38.99 12.76 -15.83
CA SER A 1094 39.83 13.72 -16.50
C SER A 1094 40.18 13.18 -17.89
N SER A 1095 40.15 14.04 -18.91
CA SER A 1095 40.75 13.75 -20.21
C SER A 1095 42.29 13.68 -20.14
N TYR A 1096 42.89 13.92 -18.96
CA TYR A 1096 44.31 13.70 -18.71
C TYR A 1096 44.57 12.34 -18.03
N PRO A 1097 45.41 11.48 -18.62
CA PRO A 1097 45.91 10.29 -17.94
C PRO A 1097 46.79 10.73 -16.75
N THR A 1098 46.41 10.35 -15.53
CA THR A 1098 47.16 10.71 -14.32
C THR A 1098 48.43 9.86 -14.20
N THR A 1099 49.59 10.52 -14.26
CA THR A 1099 50.88 9.96 -13.85
C THR A 1099 51.00 9.91 -12.32
N ASN A 1100 51.50 8.78 -11.82
CA ASN A 1100 51.86 8.46 -10.44
C ASN A 1100 52.45 9.62 -9.62
N ILE A 1101 51.88 9.93 -8.44
CA ILE A 1101 52.61 10.53 -7.30
C ILE A 1101 52.11 9.93 -5.95
N PRO A 1102 53.01 9.62 -4.98
CA PRO A 1102 52.70 8.93 -3.72
C PRO A 1102 52.16 9.85 -2.61
N GLY A 1103 51.46 9.23 -1.65
CA GLY A 1103 50.62 9.87 -0.63
C GLY A 1103 51.29 10.74 0.44
N GLY A 1104 50.45 11.63 1.01
CA GLY A 1104 50.73 12.41 2.22
C GLY A 1104 49.71 12.12 3.33
N THR A 1105 50.23 11.87 4.53
CA THR A 1105 49.57 11.76 5.84
C THR A 1105 48.83 13.07 6.20
N GLY A 1106 47.61 13.11 6.73
CA GLY A 1106 47.18 12.63 8.06
C GLY A 1106 47.14 13.80 9.06
N GLY A 1107 45.96 14.40 9.27
CA GLY A 1107 45.75 15.50 10.24
C GLY A 1107 44.41 15.34 10.98
N THR A 1108 44.47 15.35 12.31
CA THR A 1108 43.39 15.09 13.29
C THR A 1108 42.76 16.36 13.86
N GLY A 1109 41.48 16.26 14.28
CA GLY A 1109 40.76 17.19 15.19
C GLY A 1109 39.31 17.42 14.70
N GLY A 1110 38.25 17.51 15.50
CA GLY A 1110 38.00 17.47 16.94
C GLY A 1110 36.58 18.03 17.22
N THR A 1111 35.71 17.21 17.85
CA THR A 1111 34.54 17.48 18.72
C THR A 1111 33.42 18.49 18.39
N GLY A 1112 32.15 18.05 18.57
CA GLY A 1112 31.11 18.76 19.33
C GLY A 1112 29.74 18.98 18.66
N GLY A 1113 28.66 18.34 19.17
CA GLY A 1113 27.27 18.69 18.81
C GLY A 1113 26.22 17.67 19.30
N THR A 1114 25.41 18.07 20.28
CA THR A 1114 24.41 17.30 21.03
C THR A 1114 23.00 17.29 20.40
N GLY A 1115 22.28 16.16 20.56
CA GLY A 1115 20.84 16.10 20.89
C GLY A 1115 19.81 15.99 19.75
N GLY A 1116 19.11 14.84 19.67
CA GLY A 1116 17.89 14.65 18.86
C GLY A 1116 17.45 13.18 18.82
N THR A 1117 16.33 12.87 19.48
CA THR A 1117 15.85 11.52 19.84
C THR A 1117 14.98 10.80 18.78
N GLY A 1118 15.29 9.51 18.53
CA GLY A 1118 14.38 8.36 18.26
C GLY A 1118 13.66 8.27 16.90
N GLY A 1119 13.40 7.13 16.25
CA GLY A 1119 13.74 5.70 16.39
C GLY A 1119 12.87 4.93 15.35
N THR A 1120 13.40 4.27 14.30
CA THR A 1120 13.61 2.80 14.11
C THR A 1120 12.33 1.93 14.29
N GLY A 1121 11.89 0.97 13.45
CA GLY A 1121 12.32 0.34 12.18
C GLY A 1121 11.53 -0.99 11.94
N GLY A 1122 11.07 -1.27 10.70
CA GLY A 1122 11.31 -2.45 9.82
C GLY A 1122 10.51 -3.77 9.82
N THR A 1123 10.00 -4.21 8.65
CA THR A 1123 9.34 -5.52 8.40
C THR A 1123 9.34 -5.96 6.93
N GLY A 1124 8.74 -7.12 6.60
CA GLY A 1124 8.47 -7.58 5.23
C GLY A 1124 6.99 -7.87 4.90
N GLY A 1125 6.71 -7.73 3.59
CA GLY A 1125 5.51 -8.07 2.79
C GLY A 1125 4.70 -9.38 2.94
N THR A 1126 3.70 -9.47 2.05
CA THR A 1126 2.31 -9.89 2.30
C THR A 1126 1.96 -11.27 1.73
N GLY A 1127 1.78 -12.26 2.60
CA GLY A 1127 1.38 -13.63 2.23
C GLY A 1127 -0.08 -13.77 1.76
N GLY A 1128 -0.31 -14.48 0.66
CA GLY A 1128 -1.62 -14.89 0.16
C GLY A 1128 -2.44 -15.72 1.15
N THR A 1129 -3.77 -15.67 0.99
CA THR A 1129 -4.75 -16.41 1.79
C THR A 1129 -4.65 -17.92 1.50
N GLY A 1130 -4.16 -18.69 2.47
CA GLY A 1130 -4.35 -20.14 2.48
C GLY A 1130 -5.82 -20.45 2.77
N GLY A 1131 -6.43 -21.32 1.96
CA GLY A 1131 -7.84 -21.69 2.07
C GLY A 1131 -8.22 -22.10 3.49
N THR A 1132 -9.22 -21.42 4.04
CA THR A 1132 -9.83 -21.76 5.32
C THR A 1132 -10.47 -23.14 5.20
N GLY A 1133 -10.04 -24.07 6.05
CA GLY A 1133 -10.76 -25.32 6.27
C GLY A 1133 -12.14 -24.97 6.82
N GLY A 1134 -13.19 -25.47 6.17
CA GLY A 1134 -14.57 -25.30 6.64
C GLY A 1134 -14.69 -25.76 8.09
N THR A 1135 -15.24 -24.90 8.93
CA THR A 1135 -15.61 -25.25 10.30
C THR A 1135 -16.62 -26.41 10.25
N GLY A 1136 -16.29 -27.49 10.94
CA GLY A 1136 -17.14 -28.67 11.07
C GLY A 1136 -18.51 -28.28 11.63
N GLY A 1137 -19.55 -28.55 10.84
CA GLY A 1137 -20.93 -28.52 11.31
C GLY A 1137 -21.12 -29.54 12.43
N THR A 1138 -21.77 -29.10 13.50
CA THR A 1138 -22.18 -29.92 14.63
C THR A 1138 -22.89 -31.19 14.17
N GLY A 1139 -22.37 -32.35 14.61
CA GLY A 1139 -22.91 -33.67 14.29
C GLY A 1139 -24.31 -33.86 14.87
N GLY A 1140 -25.31 -33.81 13.99
CA GLY A 1140 -26.64 -34.35 14.25
C GLY A 1140 -26.69 -35.80 13.78
N TRP A 1141 -26.83 -36.72 14.72
CA TRP A 1141 -27.10 -38.14 14.47
C TRP A 1141 -28.28 -38.32 13.50
N ARG A 1142 -28.11 -39.18 12.48
CA ARG A 1142 -29.24 -39.77 11.74
C ARG A 1142 -28.98 -41.23 11.40
N ASN A 1143 -29.97 -42.06 11.73
CA ASN A 1143 -30.23 -43.36 11.11
C ASN A 1143 -30.83 -43.18 9.71
N PRO A 1144 -30.71 -44.18 8.81
CA PRO A 1144 -30.90 -44.02 7.37
C PRO A 1144 -32.35 -44.30 6.94
N VAL A 1145 -32.87 -43.52 5.98
CA VAL A 1145 -34.03 -43.91 5.18
C VAL A 1145 -33.74 -43.68 3.69
N ASN A 1146 -33.83 -44.81 2.99
CA ASN A 1146 -33.94 -45.16 1.57
C ASN A 1146 -34.31 -44.05 0.54
N PRO A 1147 -33.67 -44.02 -0.66
CA PRO A 1147 -34.00 -43.09 -1.75
C PRO A 1147 -34.89 -43.75 -2.82
N GLN A 1148 -35.97 -43.07 -3.24
CA GLN A 1148 -36.62 -43.34 -4.53
C GLN A 1148 -37.15 -42.06 -5.18
N ASN A 1149 -36.88 -41.97 -6.50
CA ASN A 1149 -37.54 -41.21 -7.56
C ASN A 1149 -37.05 -39.78 -7.89
N LEU A 1150 -36.19 -39.73 -8.93
CA LEU A 1150 -35.94 -38.59 -9.81
C LEU A 1150 -36.24 -39.04 -11.26
N LEU A 1151 -37.17 -38.34 -11.94
CA LEU A 1151 -37.37 -38.42 -13.39
C LEU A 1151 -37.98 -37.09 -13.89
N TYR A 1152 -37.21 -36.40 -14.76
CA TYR A 1152 -37.64 -35.77 -16.05
C TYR A 1152 -38.52 -34.48 -15.95
N ILE A 1153 -38.45 -33.39 -16.76
CA ILE A 1153 -37.81 -32.98 -18.03
C ILE A 1153 -37.74 -31.43 -18.07
N SER A 1154 -36.82 -30.91 -18.88
CA SER A 1154 -36.81 -29.54 -19.45
C SER A 1154 -38.13 -29.11 -20.12
N ASN A 1155 -38.33 -27.81 -20.29
CA ASN A 1155 -38.52 -27.19 -21.62
C ASN A 1155 -38.62 -25.66 -21.55
N ASN A 1156 -37.78 -25.02 -22.36
CA ASN A 1156 -38.00 -23.72 -23.00
C ASN A 1156 -39.09 -23.90 -24.09
N PRO A 1157 -39.82 -22.87 -24.57
CA PRO A 1157 -39.22 -21.97 -25.56
C PRO A 1157 -39.78 -20.52 -25.62
N ALA A 1158 -39.15 -19.78 -26.53
CA ALA A 1158 -39.34 -18.42 -27.01
C ALA A 1158 -40.69 -18.09 -27.68
N CYS A 1159 -40.86 -16.79 -27.98
CA CYS A 1159 -41.49 -16.12 -29.15
C CYS A 1159 -42.07 -14.76 -28.71
N THR A 1160 -42.19 -13.67 -29.47
CA THR A 1160 -41.70 -13.10 -30.75
C THR A 1160 -42.26 -11.66 -30.80
N GLU A 1161 -41.61 -10.76 -31.54
CA GLU A 1161 -42.09 -9.42 -31.92
C GLU A 1161 -43.25 -9.47 -32.94
N GLU A 1162 -44.15 -8.47 -32.95
CA GLU A 1162 -44.58 -7.75 -34.17
C GLU A 1162 -45.44 -6.49 -33.87
N ASP A 1163 -45.34 -5.52 -34.79
CA ASP A 1163 -45.75 -4.10 -34.75
C ASP A 1163 -47.26 -3.78 -34.99
N LYS A 1164 -47.74 -2.59 -34.56
CA LYS A 1164 -48.06 -1.39 -35.40
C LYS A 1164 -49.10 -0.41 -34.82
N ASP A 1165 -48.72 0.88 -34.84
CA ASP A 1165 -49.42 2.16 -35.20
C ASP A 1165 -50.88 2.42 -34.71
N ASP A 1166 -51.36 3.63 -34.37
CA ASP A 1166 -51.06 4.97 -34.89
C ASP A 1166 -51.74 6.10 -34.04
N LYS A 1167 -51.27 7.35 -34.26
CA LYS A 1167 -51.91 8.70 -34.11
C LYS A 1167 -51.70 9.59 -32.87
N GLN A 1168 -50.71 10.49 -33.05
CA GLN A 1168 -50.79 11.97 -33.13
C GLN A 1168 -51.49 12.80 -32.04
N GLY A 1169 -50.71 13.70 -31.42
CA GLY A 1169 -51.20 14.90 -30.72
C GLY A 1169 -50.04 15.81 -30.28
N THR A 1170 -49.99 17.01 -30.84
CA THR A 1170 -48.89 17.99 -30.89
C THR A 1170 -48.69 18.93 -29.68
N LYS A 1171 -47.45 19.42 -29.53
CA LYS A 1171 -47.02 20.78 -29.05
C LYS A 1171 -47.20 21.17 -27.57
N ASP A 1172 -46.10 21.29 -26.82
CA ASP A 1172 -45.38 22.55 -26.57
C ASP A 1172 -44.30 22.35 -25.49
N ASN A 1173 -43.05 22.65 -25.83
CA ASN A 1173 -41.89 22.49 -24.95
C ASN A 1173 -41.37 23.89 -24.61
N LYS A 1174 -41.56 24.33 -23.36
CA LYS A 1174 -40.86 25.47 -22.77
C LYS A 1174 -40.20 25.05 -21.46
N GLN A 1175 -38.91 25.34 -21.43
CA GLN A 1175 -37.96 25.22 -20.34
C GLN A 1175 -38.54 25.68 -18.98
N ASN A 1176 -38.25 24.90 -17.94
CA ASN A 1176 -37.72 25.47 -16.70
C ASN A 1176 -36.94 24.42 -15.90
N ASN A 1177 -35.64 24.65 -15.81
CA ASN A 1177 -34.78 24.14 -14.76
C ASN A 1177 -35.25 24.74 -13.44
N ASN A 1178 -35.46 23.91 -12.41
CA ASN A 1178 -35.19 24.31 -11.05
C ASN A 1178 -34.83 23.10 -10.20
N CYS A 1179 -33.72 23.27 -9.49
CA CYS A 1179 -33.14 22.36 -8.53
C CYS A 1179 -34.17 21.94 -7.47
N LEU A 1180 -34.15 20.65 -7.12
CA LEU A 1180 -34.89 20.08 -6.01
C LEU A 1180 -34.29 20.61 -4.71
N GLU A 1181 -34.95 21.61 -4.11
CA GLU A 1181 -34.89 21.81 -2.67
C GLU A 1181 -35.63 20.65 -1.99
N GLU A 1182 -34.94 19.97 -1.08
CA GLU A 1182 -35.51 18.94 -0.21
C GLU A 1182 -36.64 19.53 0.63
N LYS A 1183 -37.89 19.25 0.23
CA LYS A 1183 -39.06 19.48 1.08
C LYS A 1183 -39.30 18.23 1.93
N PRO A 1184 -39.54 18.36 3.24
CA PRO A 1184 -39.99 17.24 4.06
C PRO A 1184 -41.29 16.68 3.48
N VAL A 1185 -41.40 15.34 3.44
CA VAL A 1185 -42.58 14.62 2.97
C VAL A 1185 -43.75 14.95 3.90
N TYR A 1186 -44.62 15.88 3.51
CA TYR A 1186 -45.87 16.14 4.21
C TYR A 1186 -46.93 15.15 3.74
N LEU A 1187 -47.47 14.38 4.68
CA LEU A 1187 -48.70 13.62 4.49
C LEU A 1187 -49.85 14.61 4.24
N VAL A 1188 -50.21 14.84 2.97
CA VAL A 1188 -51.41 15.62 2.61
C VAL A 1188 -52.61 14.71 2.78
N ILE A 1189 -53.16 14.67 3.98
CA ILE A 1189 -54.49 14.11 4.21
C ILE A 1189 -55.47 15.14 3.63
N LYS A 1190 -56.12 14.83 2.50
CA LYS A 1190 -57.24 15.63 2.00
C LYS A 1190 -58.32 15.65 3.09
N SER A 1191 -58.61 16.83 3.61
CA SER A 1191 -59.81 17.05 4.43
C SER A 1191 -61.00 17.13 3.49
N ASP A 1192 -61.88 16.13 3.52
CA ASP A 1192 -63.22 16.30 2.98
C ASP A 1192 -63.93 17.34 3.85
N ASN A 1193 -64.21 18.51 3.26
CA ASN A 1193 -64.98 19.56 3.89
C ASN A 1193 -66.45 19.13 3.94
N SER A 1194 -66.96 18.94 5.16
CA SER A 1194 -68.38 19.10 5.51
C SER A 1194 -68.49 19.87 6.81
#